data_AF-A0AAD2FRQ6-F1
#
_entry.id   AF-A0AAD2FRQ6-F1
#
_cell.length_a   1.000
_cell.length_b   1.000
_cell.length_c   1.000
_cell.angle_alpha   90.00
_cell.angle_beta   90.00
_cell.angle_gamma   90.00
#
_symmetry.space_group_name_H-M   'P 1'
#
loop_
_entity.id
_entity.type
_entity.pdbx_description
1 polymer ?
#
loop_
_entity_poly.entity_id
_entity_poly.type
_entity_poly.pdbx_seq_one_letter_code
_entity_poly.pdbx_strand_id
1 'polypeptide(L)'
;MANVFDIGDVDFDRIAKRRDEALRRKAAERGETLLQGMDKETTQDEQEEEDASSGRQYGMRWGWKGWGGRDKGGSGSGGGTGTQATAEEDKQEAEEILFGGKRVVQWPYDDYHIVQQKFYTRLAEIEEGGGESKQEAVQRAAAAQNLQRPPDPPIISKAVQDLPLKGFEAKAEERAIATVSTWLFDCGLIDELLENGGMSSMAIQTNHNKTKKGDAASVPSQEGIEVGLTGGLPIEGPSKMDKEMSKLKASQQRTLTLINSRLNDGVAASGGEVQELVNAVNSTKDELGRLRELSTYISSSNTDQGGQKFMLTKYPKLKKAINARRNLAKCFRELDFYSKIPITCDELREQLHSAEWTDDEWYSLREVSRKHVELEIFLVEAELGMKKRIDEDIAESGAAGGAGYRPQLGLPYNHEEVDNFLQDHVKNVWELGEEIRMRIQSGIGSAFELTMENPSGMVALVEAVEHYESANLEYKTVHGQEAGQKQTLRFTNMRAFALKQIYSDFHLRGEEMFNQVHENEENAEYDDDEAAANAHFSAVLRTANGLTSEMIFVQNQMCPCFPPYWSIETLWATCVAHICSKEILEQIGGKEGHLLPELNASQLLDLVAWVENFRETIEESFPNIMDHDPKVSFDSERPQLLGEDAKSIDMDVAKDALAYANKTLWEVHDLAKDEFLFRTKEQTDEWLIRVYEAEHTKSQTAEGKLITSLCEDVYSLAGVQLTTIRERLTKKSDAMVQAVGLIFKNLYEKQIESRNNFLEDFETCCAASNDFIRMSDNCEEIVSDLMEETNLSEASTEILEEQSGALLGLYSSDAVFASQKIHIYVFEPIEEAISEELFGKEWLNELTNNDLALTLVRTIEDFMGDLEEYLDELMVGKTLEALITGTVLFYTKTLLAKSSAHTSKTKPLWGDNARALERIQGDIAVMREFFEELADSYPSLPRVMESEFGILDNIYELLSIANGTSDSTDRDFVILLQKRIKNIPITKYVVGDLFHMVNPAREEGVYALIDSMADELMAVAPNDEQAFDVVLARQTVPGLRLDQELAKHCDESRGKRARPGLSRTATEEGEIMLNRWKKTWNKVKTQLEE
;
A
#
# COMPACT_ATOMS: atom_id res chain seq x y z
N MET A 1 -2.53 29.22 6.72
CA MET A 1 -1.80 28.95 7.98
C MET A 1 -2.57 27.97 8.85
N ALA A 2 -3.71 28.31 9.49
CA ALA A 2 -4.46 27.32 10.29
C ALA A 2 -4.83 26.02 9.52
N ASN A 3 -5.14 26.14 8.21
CA ASN A 3 -5.44 24.99 7.34
C ASN A 3 -4.21 24.17 6.90
N VAL A 4 -2.97 24.60 7.18
CA VAL A 4 -1.75 23.88 6.74
C VAL A 4 -1.52 22.66 7.64
N PHE A 5 -1.82 22.80 8.92
CA PHE A 5 -1.83 21.70 9.90
C PHE A 5 -3.22 21.09 10.05
N ASP A 6 -3.91 20.89 8.93
CA ASP A 6 -5.08 20.04 8.85
C ASP A 6 -4.60 18.59 8.73
N ILE A 7 -4.88 17.78 9.76
CA ILE A 7 -4.33 16.41 9.92
C ILE A 7 -5.32 15.38 9.33
N GLY A 8 -6.28 15.85 8.52
CA GLY A 8 -7.40 15.08 8.01
C GLY A 8 -8.57 15.03 8.98
N ASP A 9 -9.56 14.16 8.70
CA ASP A 9 -10.83 14.01 9.45
C ASP A 9 -10.67 13.41 10.88
N VAL A 10 -9.58 13.72 11.60
CA VAL A 10 -9.32 13.26 12.97
C VAL A 10 -10.17 14.05 13.97
N ASP A 11 -11.34 13.51 14.30
CA ASP A 11 -12.28 14.05 15.28
C ASP A 11 -11.79 13.80 16.73
N PHE A 12 -10.88 14.65 17.19
CA PHE A 12 -10.33 14.61 18.56
C PHE A 12 -11.41 14.68 19.66
N ASP A 13 -12.54 15.38 19.43
CA ASP A 13 -13.65 15.46 20.40
C ASP A 13 -14.36 14.10 20.53
N ARG A 14 -14.57 13.40 19.41
CA ARG A 14 -15.10 12.03 19.39
C ARG A 14 -14.12 11.04 20.02
N ILE A 15 -12.81 11.19 19.82
CA ILE A 15 -11.79 10.35 20.47
C ILE A 15 -11.83 10.56 21.99
N ALA A 16 -11.75 11.81 22.46
CA ALA A 16 -11.84 12.17 23.87
C ALA A 16 -13.10 11.56 24.51
N LYS A 17 -14.27 11.71 23.86
CA LYS A 17 -15.53 11.16 24.36
C LYS A 17 -15.53 9.62 24.47
N ARG A 18 -14.92 8.90 23.51
CA ARG A 18 -14.77 7.43 23.58
C ARG A 18 -13.89 7.03 24.77
N ARG A 19 -12.77 7.70 24.97
CA ARG A 19 -11.86 7.48 26.11
C ARG A 19 -12.56 7.76 27.44
N ASP A 20 -13.34 8.83 27.53
CA ASP A 20 -14.19 9.17 28.68
C ASP A 20 -15.22 8.06 29.00
N GLU A 21 -15.85 7.49 27.96
CA GLU A 21 -16.80 6.38 28.12
C GLU A 21 -16.10 5.07 28.54
N ALA A 22 -14.92 4.77 28.02
CA ALA A 22 -14.11 3.62 28.43
C ALA A 22 -13.64 3.73 29.89
N LEU A 23 -13.08 4.89 30.29
CA LEU A 23 -12.68 5.16 31.67
C LEU A 23 -13.86 5.07 32.65
N ARG A 24 -15.06 5.52 32.24
CA ARG A 24 -16.29 5.36 33.04
C ARG A 24 -16.74 3.90 33.18
N ARG A 25 -16.58 3.06 32.15
CA ARG A 25 -16.84 1.61 32.26
C ARG A 25 -15.86 0.96 33.24
N LYS A 26 -14.56 1.24 33.11
CA LYS A 26 -13.49 0.73 33.98
C LYS A 26 -13.69 1.12 35.45
N ALA A 27 -14.07 2.37 35.72
CA ALA A 27 -14.43 2.82 37.07
C ALA A 27 -15.65 2.07 37.63
N ALA A 28 -16.69 1.85 36.81
CA ALA A 28 -17.87 1.09 37.20
C ALA A 28 -17.56 -0.39 37.49
N GLU A 29 -16.68 -1.02 36.72
CA GLU A 29 -16.22 -2.41 36.90
C GLU A 29 -15.37 -2.58 38.17
N ARG A 30 -14.51 -1.60 38.48
CA ARG A 30 -13.78 -1.53 39.77
C ARG A 30 -14.67 -1.24 40.98
N GLY A 31 -15.96 -0.94 40.77
CA GLY A 31 -16.88 -0.52 41.82
C GLY A 31 -16.60 0.89 42.36
N GLU A 32 -15.74 1.66 41.66
CA GLU A 32 -15.42 3.04 41.98
C GLU A 32 -16.57 3.94 41.51
N THR A 33 -17.50 4.25 42.42
CA THR A 33 -18.42 5.36 42.19
C THR A 33 -17.61 6.65 42.13
N LEU A 34 -17.34 7.12 40.90
CA LEU A 34 -16.78 8.45 40.62
C LEU A 34 -17.55 9.49 41.43
N LEU A 35 -16.92 9.96 42.52
CA LEU A 35 -17.42 11.06 43.34
C LEU A 35 -17.39 12.31 42.46
N GLN A 36 -18.54 12.68 41.91
CA GLN A 36 -18.70 13.97 41.25
C GLN A 36 -18.29 15.07 42.24
N GLY A 37 -17.17 15.73 41.92
CA GLY A 37 -16.65 16.85 42.71
C GLY A 37 -17.73 17.89 42.93
N MET A 38 -17.97 18.25 44.19
CA MET A 38 -18.96 19.25 44.57
C MET A 38 -18.44 20.68 44.35
N ASP A 39 -18.10 21.03 43.12
CA ASP A 39 -17.84 22.41 42.74
C ASP A 39 -19.08 23.02 42.08
N LYS A 40 -20.05 23.33 42.94
CA LYS A 40 -21.06 24.35 42.67
C LYS A 40 -20.84 25.52 43.61
N GLU A 41 -19.95 26.42 43.19
CA GLU A 41 -19.88 27.72 43.84
C GLU A 41 -21.21 28.47 43.73
N THR A 42 -21.52 29.18 44.81
CA THR A 42 -22.76 29.91 45.01
C THR A 42 -22.78 31.25 44.27
N THR A 43 -23.78 31.43 43.40
CA THR A 43 -24.37 32.75 43.15
C THR A 43 -25.89 32.65 43.28
N GLN A 44 -26.43 33.22 44.36
CA GLN A 44 -27.84 33.56 44.50
C GLN A 44 -28.10 34.97 43.93
N ASP A 45 -29.39 35.31 43.82
CA ASP A 45 -29.97 36.60 43.44
C ASP A 45 -29.80 36.93 41.93
N GLU A 46 -30.86 37.13 41.14
CA GLU A 46 -32.12 37.83 41.45
C GLU A 46 -33.39 37.10 40.94
N GLN A 47 -34.53 37.42 41.57
CA GLN A 47 -35.88 37.01 41.13
C GLN A 47 -36.58 38.19 40.47
N GLU A 48 -37.25 37.98 39.32
CA GLU A 48 -38.47 38.74 38.99
C GLU A 48 -39.57 37.81 38.44
N GLU A 49 -40.82 38.21 38.68
CA GLU A 49 -42.05 37.47 38.44
C GLU A 49 -42.50 37.52 36.96
N GLU A 50 -43.22 36.51 36.48
CA GLU A 50 -44.59 36.74 36.00
C GLU A 50 -45.42 35.44 35.88
N ASP A 51 -46.67 35.51 36.36
CA ASP A 51 -47.68 34.45 36.32
C ASP A 51 -48.43 34.41 34.98
N ALA A 52 -48.81 33.21 34.50
CA ALA A 52 -50.14 33.00 33.90
C ALA A 52 -50.52 31.50 33.80
N SER A 53 -51.79 31.20 34.06
CA SER A 53 -52.31 29.82 34.23
C SER A 53 -53.18 29.32 33.07
N SER A 54 -53.14 28.00 32.80
CA SER A 54 -54.26 27.07 32.46
C SER A 54 -53.74 25.86 31.64
N GLY A 55 -54.32 24.65 31.68
CA GLY A 55 -55.40 24.10 32.50
C GLY A 55 -56.24 23.05 31.74
N ARG A 56 -56.36 21.82 32.29
CA ARG A 56 -57.06 20.59 31.79
C ARG A 56 -56.21 19.71 30.85
N GLN A 57 -55.97 18.40 31.03
CA GLN A 57 -56.64 17.24 31.68
C GLN A 57 -57.54 16.39 30.76
N TYR A 58 -57.53 15.07 31.03
CA TYR A 58 -58.13 13.90 30.32
C TYR A 58 -57.27 13.33 29.17
N GLY A 59 -57.02 12.01 29.06
CA GLY A 59 -57.21 10.91 30.01
C GLY A 59 -57.77 9.61 29.40
N MET A 60 -57.02 8.51 29.56
CA MET A 60 -57.44 7.09 29.36
C MET A 60 -57.81 6.62 27.93
N ARG A 61 -57.89 5.32 27.58
CA ARG A 61 -57.23 4.04 27.98
C ARG A 61 -57.91 2.90 27.17
N TRP A 62 -57.20 1.80 26.87
CA TRP A 62 -57.70 0.55 26.25
C TRP A 62 -58.04 0.63 24.74
N GLY A 63 -58.02 -0.47 23.95
CA GLY A 63 -57.76 -1.87 24.31
C GLY A 63 -57.72 -2.86 23.12
N TRP A 64 -57.51 -4.14 23.44
CA TRP A 64 -57.17 -5.28 22.56
C TRP A 64 -58.27 -5.86 21.64
N LYS A 65 -57.79 -6.76 20.73
CA LYS A 65 -58.48 -7.75 19.85
C LYS A 65 -58.97 -7.20 18.50
N GLY A 66 -58.90 -7.93 17.38
CA GLY A 66 -58.37 -9.28 17.12
C GLY A 66 -59.27 -10.09 16.15
N TRP A 67 -58.64 -10.97 15.33
CA TRP A 67 -59.24 -11.97 14.41
C TRP A 67 -59.92 -11.50 13.10
N GLY A 68 -59.74 -12.31 12.05
CA GLY A 68 -60.63 -12.37 10.87
C GLY A 68 -59.97 -12.12 9.52
N GLY A 69 -59.40 -13.16 8.89
CA GLY A 69 -59.00 -13.09 7.47
C GLY A 69 -60.16 -13.45 6.52
N ARG A 70 -59.93 -13.34 5.20
CA ARG A 70 -60.29 -14.32 4.14
C ARG A 70 -60.27 -13.71 2.71
N ASP A 71 -59.64 -14.45 1.80
CA ASP A 71 -59.77 -14.53 0.33
C ASP A 71 -60.37 -13.36 -0.47
N LYS A 72 -59.63 -12.92 -1.49
CA LYS A 72 -60.09 -12.97 -2.90
C LYS A 72 -58.93 -12.80 -3.89
N GLY A 73 -58.78 -13.78 -4.79
CA GLY A 73 -57.94 -13.64 -5.98
C GLY A 73 -58.63 -12.82 -7.07
N GLY A 74 -57.83 -12.28 -7.99
CA GLY A 74 -58.30 -11.54 -9.17
C GLY A 74 -57.29 -11.67 -10.30
N SER A 75 -57.67 -12.38 -11.36
CA SER A 75 -56.87 -12.59 -12.57
C SER A 75 -56.81 -11.33 -13.44
N GLY A 76 -55.68 -11.13 -14.14
CA GLY A 76 -55.53 -10.09 -15.16
C GLY A 76 -54.53 -10.50 -16.23
N SER A 77 -55.02 -11.09 -17.33
CA SER A 77 -54.21 -11.34 -18.53
C SER A 77 -54.15 -10.11 -19.43
N GLY A 78 -52.98 -9.79 -19.97
CA GLY A 78 -52.83 -8.76 -21.00
C GLY A 78 -51.63 -9.04 -21.90
N GLY A 79 -51.86 -9.69 -23.03
CA GLY A 79 -50.88 -9.79 -24.11
C GLY A 79 -50.98 -8.57 -25.04
N GLY A 80 -49.85 -8.12 -25.57
CA GLY A 80 -49.79 -6.98 -26.50
C GLY A 80 -48.44 -6.90 -27.20
N THR A 81 -48.40 -7.31 -28.48
CA THR A 81 -47.22 -7.32 -29.35
C THR A 81 -46.74 -5.92 -29.72
N GLY A 82 -45.42 -5.71 -29.76
CA GLY A 82 -44.80 -4.50 -30.31
C GLY A 82 -43.43 -4.80 -30.93
N THR A 83 -43.41 -5.12 -32.23
CA THR A 83 -42.16 -5.32 -32.97
C THR A 83 -41.58 -3.97 -33.39
N GLN A 84 -40.30 -3.71 -33.08
CA GLN A 84 -39.55 -2.66 -33.77
C GLN A 84 -38.09 -3.10 -33.94
N ALA A 85 -37.60 -2.97 -35.17
CA ALA A 85 -36.23 -3.30 -35.52
C ALA A 85 -35.36 -2.04 -35.46
N THR A 86 -34.16 -2.20 -34.91
CA THR A 86 -33.04 -1.29 -35.09
C THR A 86 -31.85 -2.14 -35.54
N ALA A 87 -31.20 -1.72 -36.63
CA ALA A 87 -29.97 -2.34 -37.12
C ALA A 87 -28.81 -1.43 -36.68
N GLU A 88 -27.78 -2.02 -36.09
CA GLU A 88 -26.48 -1.36 -35.90
C GLU A 88 -25.40 -2.20 -36.59
N GLU A 89 -24.48 -1.49 -37.25
CA GLU A 89 -23.48 -2.06 -38.15
C GLU A 89 -22.14 -2.20 -37.40
N ASP A 90 -21.76 -3.42 -37.04
CA ASP A 90 -20.41 -3.68 -36.52
C ASP A 90 -19.36 -3.51 -37.62
N LYS A 91 -18.69 -2.36 -37.62
CA LYS A 91 -17.40 -2.17 -38.28
C LYS A 91 -16.27 -2.60 -37.34
N GLN A 92 -15.77 -3.81 -37.53
CA GLN A 92 -14.41 -4.14 -37.07
C GLN A 92 -13.42 -3.80 -38.19
N GLU A 93 -12.63 -2.74 -37.96
CA GLU A 93 -11.42 -2.49 -38.73
C GLU A 93 -10.35 -3.50 -38.29
N ALA A 94 -9.71 -4.18 -39.24
CA ALA A 94 -8.65 -5.13 -38.94
C ALA A 94 -7.32 -4.39 -38.70
N GLU A 95 -6.79 -4.48 -37.48
CA GLU A 95 -5.50 -3.87 -37.15
C GLU A 95 -4.32 -4.54 -37.89
N GLU A 96 -3.44 -3.74 -38.50
CA GLU A 96 -2.18 -4.23 -39.07
C GLU A 96 -1.20 -4.58 -37.94
N ILE A 97 -0.99 -5.88 -37.66
CA ILE A 97 0.02 -6.33 -36.69
C ILE A 97 1.44 -6.04 -37.23
N LEU A 98 2.05 -4.96 -36.73
CA LEU A 98 3.41 -4.54 -37.02
C LEU A 98 4.41 -5.11 -36.01
N PHE A 99 5.09 -6.20 -36.35
CA PHE A 99 6.24 -6.69 -35.57
C PHE A 99 7.56 -6.14 -36.14
N GLY A 100 8.29 -5.36 -35.35
CA GLY A 100 9.65 -4.90 -35.69
C GLY A 100 9.76 -4.04 -36.96
N GLY A 101 8.71 -3.31 -37.35
CA GLY A 101 8.73 -2.34 -38.45
C GLY A 101 8.88 -2.93 -39.86
N LYS A 102 8.59 -4.22 -40.06
CA LYS A 102 8.56 -4.85 -41.39
C LYS A 102 7.23 -5.56 -41.65
N ARG A 103 6.64 -5.26 -42.81
CA ARG A 103 5.36 -5.82 -43.27
C ARG A 103 5.56 -7.28 -43.69
N VAL A 104 4.95 -8.22 -42.97
CA VAL A 104 4.96 -9.64 -43.34
C VAL A 104 3.89 -9.89 -44.39
N VAL A 105 4.25 -10.57 -45.49
CA VAL A 105 3.31 -10.93 -46.56
C VAL A 105 2.72 -12.30 -46.22
N GLN A 106 1.40 -12.35 -45.98
CA GLN A 106 0.66 -13.59 -45.72
C GLN A 106 0.81 -14.57 -46.91
N TRP A 107 0.97 -15.86 -46.62
CA TRP A 107 1.20 -16.87 -47.66
C TRP A 107 -0.15 -17.37 -48.19
N PRO A 108 -0.32 -17.60 -49.50
CA PRO A 108 -1.65 -17.79 -50.12
C PRO A 108 -2.34 -19.13 -49.79
N TYR A 109 -1.86 -19.88 -48.79
CA TYR A 109 -2.38 -21.17 -48.36
C TYR A 109 -2.51 -21.32 -46.84
N ASP A 110 -2.19 -20.28 -46.05
CA ASP A 110 -2.24 -20.36 -44.58
C ASP A 110 -3.67 -20.63 -44.07
N ASP A 111 -4.69 -20.18 -44.80
CA ASP A 111 -6.12 -20.41 -44.51
C ASP A 111 -6.67 -21.76 -45.03
N TYR A 112 -5.83 -22.67 -45.57
CA TYR A 112 -6.31 -23.93 -46.17
C TYR A 112 -7.17 -24.74 -45.20
N HIS A 113 -6.77 -24.84 -43.93
CA HIS A 113 -7.52 -25.53 -42.89
C HIS A 113 -8.84 -24.83 -42.55
N ILE A 114 -8.90 -23.49 -42.59
CA ILE A 114 -10.12 -22.71 -42.35
C ILE A 114 -11.12 -22.90 -43.50
N VAL A 115 -10.63 -22.94 -44.75
CA VAL A 115 -11.46 -23.24 -45.93
C VAL A 115 -11.97 -24.68 -45.91
N GLN A 116 -11.12 -25.64 -45.49
CA GLN A 116 -11.50 -27.04 -45.33
C GLN A 116 -12.52 -27.23 -44.21
N GLN A 117 -12.34 -26.57 -43.05
CA GLN A 117 -13.28 -26.59 -41.93
C GLN A 117 -14.64 -26.02 -42.36
N LYS A 118 -14.68 -24.85 -43.00
CA LYS A 118 -15.91 -24.25 -43.54
C LYS A 118 -16.65 -25.15 -44.54
N PHE A 119 -15.93 -25.97 -45.31
CA PHE A 119 -16.53 -26.96 -46.22
C PHE A 119 -17.19 -28.12 -45.45
N TYR A 120 -16.56 -28.65 -44.41
CA TYR A 120 -17.11 -29.76 -43.61
C TYR A 120 -18.22 -29.32 -42.64
N THR A 121 -18.13 -28.13 -42.03
CA THR A 121 -19.20 -27.57 -41.18
C THR A 121 -20.51 -27.43 -41.97
N ARG A 122 -20.47 -26.89 -43.20
CA ARG A 122 -21.66 -26.83 -44.07
C ARG A 122 -22.21 -28.20 -44.49
N LEU A 123 -21.35 -29.21 -44.58
CA LEU A 123 -21.79 -30.59 -44.84
C LEU A 123 -22.57 -31.17 -43.64
N ALA A 124 -22.13 -30.86 -42.41
CA ALA A 124 -22.86 -31.23 -41.20
C ALA A 124 -24.20 -30.47 -41.06
N GLU A 125 -24.23 -29.16 -41.30
CA GLU A 125 -25.46 -28.35 -41.29
C GLU A 125 -26.55 -28.88 -42.25
N ILE A 126 -26.14 -29.47 -43.39
CA ILE A 126 -27.06 -30.09 -44.36
C ILE A 126 -27.56 -31.47 -43.89
N GLU A 127 -26.79 -32.21 -43.08
CA GLU A 127 -27.21 -33.51 -42.54
C GLU A 127 -28.23 -33.37 -41.39
N GLU A 128 -28.23 -32.27 -40.64
CA GLU A 128 -29.23 -32.00 -39.58
C GLU A 128 -30.59 -31.53 -40.12
N GLY A 129 -30.63 -30.99 -41.34
CA GLY A 129 -31.86 -30.63 -42.07
C GLY A 129 -32.63 -31.83 -42.62
N GLY A 130 -33.09 -32.72 -41.74
CA GLY A 130 -33.55 -34.08 -42.09
C GLY A 130 -34.60 -34.16 -43.21
N GLY A 131 -34.29 -34.91 -44.28
CA GLY A 131 -35.26 -35.26 -45.32
C GLY A 131 -34.72 -35.81 -46.65
N GLU A 132 -33.45 -35.59 -46.99
CA GLU A 132 -32.86 -36.01 -48.28
C GLU A 132 -31.74 -37.06 -48.14
N SER A 133 -31.44 -37.80 -49.20
CA SER A 133 -30.42 -38.85 -49.16
C SER A 133 -29.00 -38.26 -49.20
N LYS A 134 -28.07 -38.95 -48.53
CA LYS A 134 -26.66 -38.53 -48.39
C LYS A 134 -25.93 -38.28 -49.72
N GLN A 135 -26.40 -38.87 -50.83
CA GLN A 135 -25.87 -38.64 -52.18
C GLN A 135 -26.45 -37.38 -52.86
N GLU A 136 -27.69 -37.00 -52.57
CA GLU A 136 -28.34 -35.81 -53.16
C GLU A 136 -27.83 -34.52 -52.48
N ALA A 137 -27.62 -34.56 -51.17
CA ALA A 137 -26.99 -33.48 -50.40
C ALA A 137 -25.61 -33.10 -50.96
N VAL A 138 -24.74 -34.09 -51.21
CA VAL A 138 -23.40 -33.90 -51.79
C VAL A 138 -23.47 -33.33 -53.21
N GLN A 139 -24.46 -33.73 -54.03
CA GLN A 139 -24.63 -33.19 -55.38
C GLN A 139 -25.19 -31.77 -55.40
N ARG A 140 -26.05 -31.38 -54.47
CA ARG A 140 -26.48 -29.97 -54.31
C ARG A 140 -25.34 -29.07 -53.82
N ALA A 141 -24.57 -29.52 -52.83
CA ALA A 141 -23.42 -28.78 -52.32
C ALA A 141 -22.36 -28.54 -53.41
N ALA A 142 -22.18 -29.48 -54.35
CA ALA A 142 -21.28 -29.32 -55.50
C ALA A 142 -21.82 -28.40 -56.62
N ALA A 143 -23.12 -28.09 -56.63
CA ALA A 143 -23.76 -27.26 -57.67
C ALA A 143 -24.03 -25.81 -57.23
N ALA A 144 -24.07 -25.55 -55.93
CA ALA A 144 -24.34 -24.23 -55.36
C ALA A 144 -23.04 -23.54 -54.91
N GLN A 145 -22.56 -22.60 -55.75
CA GLN A 145 -21.39 -21.72 -55.54
C GLN A 145 -20.00 -22.37 -55.74
N ASN A 146 -19.04 -21.56 -56.23
CA ASN A 146 -17.72 -22.00 -56.71
C ASN A 146 -16.76 -22.38 -55.57
N LEU A 147 -17.01 -23.48 -54.87
CA LEU A 147 -16.05 -24.12 -53.96
C LEU A 147 -15.58 -25.45 -54.53
N GLN A 148 -14.59 -25.39 -55.42
CA GLN A 148 -13.79 -26.59 -55.74
C GLN A 148 -12.89 -26.91 -54.55
N ARG A 149 -12.79 -28.20 -54.18
CA ARG A 149 -11.73 -28.69 -53.27
C ARG A 149 -10.38 -28.20 -53.83
N PRO A 150 -9.55 -27.47 -53.05
CA PRO A 150 -8.33 -26.91 -53.61
C PRO A 150 -7.38 -28.03 -54.06
N PRO A 151 -6.58 -27.82 -55.13
CA PRO A 151 -5.66 -28.83 -55.63
C PRO A 151 -4.60 -29.17 -54.57
N ASP A 152 -4.26 -30.45 -54.46
CA ASP A 152 -3.29 -30.93 -53.47
C ASP A 152 -1.89 -30.28 -53.67
N PRO A 153 -1.16 -29.94 -52.59
CA PRO A 153 0.09 -29.20 -52.67
C PRO A 153 1.23 -29.97 -53.39
N PRO A 154 2.21 -29.26 -53.98
CA PRO A 154 3.26 -29.89 -54.79
C PRO A 154 4.21 -30.78 -53.97
N ILE A 155 4.60 -31.90 -54.59
CA ILE A 155 5.48 -32.92 -54.01
C ILE A 155 6.86 -32.32 -53.66
N ILE A 156 7.37 -32.62 -52.44
CA ILE A 156 8.59 -32.08 -51.82
C ILE A 156 9.79 -31.98 -52.77
N SER A 157 10.00 -32.97 -53.66
CA SER A 157 11.08 -32.96 -54.67
C SER A 157 11.11 -31.72 -55.59
N LYS A 158 10.00 -31.00 -55.77
CA LYS A 158 9.92 -29.72 -56.51
C LYS A 158 10.05 -28.48 -55.62
N ALA A 159 9.97 -28.62 -54.31
CA ALA A 159 9.97 -27.50 -53.36
C ALA A 159 11.37 -27.18 -52.78
N VAL A 160 12.39 -28.00 -53.09
CA VAL A 160 13.76 -27.88 -52.53
C VAL A 160 14.82 -27.67 -53.63
N GLN A 161 14.44 -27.11 -54.78
CA GLN A 161 15.44 -26.53 -55.69
C GLN A 161 15.82 -25.13 -55.20
N ASP A 162 17.13 -24.86 -55.16
CA ASP A 162 17.77 -23.55 -54.94
C ASP A 162 17.76 -22.93 -53.51
N LEU A 163 17.82 -23.76 -52.45
CA LEU A 163 18.05 -23.30 -51.06
C LEU A 163 19.48 -23.62 -50.53
N PRO A 164 20.19 -22.66 -49.90
CA PRO A 164 21.56 -22.88 -49.40
C PRO A 164 21.63 -23.68 -48.09
N LEU A 165 22.53 -24.66 -48.02
CA LEU A 165 22.51 -25.76 -47.03
C LEU A 165 22.48 -25.34 -45.55
N LYS A 166 23.12 -24.24 -45.14
CA LYS A 166 23.12 -23.82 -43.72
C LYS A 166 21.75 -23.42 -43.16
N GLY A 167 20.80 -23.04 -44.01
CA GLY A 167 19.41 -22.84 -43.61
C GLY A 167 18.55 -24.11 -43.72
N PHE A 168 19.04 -25.12 -44.45
CA PHE A 168 18.38 -26.42 -44.59
C PHE A 168 18.67 -27.32 -43.40
N GLU A 169 19.91 -27.39 -42.90
CA GLU A 169 20.27 -28.27 -41.77
C GLU A 169 19.44 -27.97 -40.51
N ALA A 170 19.39 -26.71 -40.03
CA ALA A 170 18.63 -26.35 -38.84
C ALA A 170 17.12 -26.62 -38.96
N LYS A 171 16.53 -26.39 -40.14
CA LYS A 171 15.09 -26.63 -40.38
C LYS A 171 14.76 -28.07 -40.75
N ALA A 172 15.74 -28.84 -41.23
CA ALA A 172 15.64 -30.27 -41.43
C ALA A 172 15.85 -31.04 -40.13
N GLU A 173 16.63 -30.51 -39.17
CA GLU A 173 16.74 -31.04 -37.81
C GLU A 173 15.44 -30.80 -37.04
N GLU A 174 14.94 -29.56 -37.01
CA GLU A 174 13.63 -29.19 -36.44
C GLU A 174 12.48 -30.03 -37.04
N ARG A 175 12.46 -30.23 -38.37
CA ARG A 175 11.46 -31.08 -39.03
C ARG A 175 11.75 -32.58 -38.97
N ALA A 176 12.99 -33.03 -38.80
CA ALA A 176 13.28 -34.44 -38.57
C ALA A 176 12.80 -34.83 -37.17
N ILE A 177 13.05 -33.99 -36.16
CA ILE A 177 12.51 -34.16 -34.81
C ILE A 177 10.97 -34.18 -34.87
N ALA A 178 10.33 -33.19 -35.48
CA ALA A 178 8.86 -33.17 -35.61
C ALA A 178 8.32 -34.37 -36.40
N THR A 179 8.92 -34.73 -37.55
CA THR A 179 8.45 -35.85 -38.40
C THR A 179 8.68 -37.18 -37.72
N VAL A 180 9.80 -37.40 -37.03
CA VAL A 180 10.07 -38.62 -36.26
C VAL A 180 9.10 -38.74 -35.08
N SER A 181 8.83 -37.65 -34.35
CA SER A 181 7.82 -37.63 -33.28
C SER A 181 6.41 -37.97 -33.79
N THR A 182 6.00 -37.45 -34.96
CA THR A 182 4.67 -37.78 -35.52
C THR A 182 4.64 -39.17 -36.17
N TRP A 183 5.71 -39.65 -36.81
CA TRP A 183 5.79 -41.03 -37.33
C TRP A 183 5.80 -42.09 -36.23
N LEU A 184 6.46 -41.81 -35.09
CA LEU A 184 6.43 -42.67 -33.91
C LEU A 184 5.03 -42.75 -33.29
N PHE A 185 4.22 -41.70 -33.44
CA PHE A 185 2.84 -41.65 -32.92
C PHE A 185 1.82 -42.33 -33.87
N ASP A 186 1.91 -42.08 -35.19
CA ASP A 186 0.87 -42.49 -36.14
C ASP A 186 1.00 -43.93 -36.69
N CYS A 187 2.16 -44.59 -36.57
CA CYS A 187 2.40 -45.88 -37.24
C CYS A 187 2.41 -47.12 -36.34
N GLY A 188 2.25 -46.99 -35.02
CA GLY A 188 2.08 -48.14 -34.10
C GLY A 188 3.21 -49.19 -34.13
N LEU A 189 4.39 -48.85 -34.67
CA LEU A 189 5.50 -49.79 -34.95
C LEU A 189 6.31 -50.18 -33.71
N ILE A 190 5.70 -49.92 -32.56
CA ILE A 190 6.03 -50.43 -31.26
C ILE A 190 5.48 -51.87 -31.17
N ASP A 191 4.25 -52.14 -31.65
CA ASP A 191 3.60 -53.46 -31.77
C ASP A 191 4.22 -54.43 -32.81
N GLU A 192 5.50 -54.31 -33.19
CA GLU A 192 6.09 -55.33 -34.07
C GLU A 192 7.51 -55.79 -33.74
N LEU A 193 8.40 -54.96 -33.19
CA LEU A 193 9.84 -55.19 -33.43
C LEU A 193 10.74 -55.66 -32.28
N LEU A 194 10.28 -55.84 -31.05
CA LEU A 194 11.09 -56.51 -30.01
C LEU A 194 10.36 -57.61 -29.23
N GLU A 195 9.23 -58.12 -29.75
CA GLU A 195 8.66 -59.42 -29.34
C GLU A 195 9.81 -60.43 -29.16
N ASN A 196 9.89 -61.00 -27.96
CA ASN A 196 11.15 -61.52 -27.45
C ASN A 196 11.68 -62.70 -28.26
N GLY A 197 12.85 -62.52 -28.89
CA GLY A 197 13.73 -63.59 -29.33
C GLY A 197 13.27 -64.39 -30.56
N GLY A 198 14.09 -64.67 -31.56
CA GLY A 198 15.55 -64.63 -31.58
C GLY A 198 16.12 -66.01 -31.93
N MET A 199 17.12 -66.06 -32.80
CA MET A 199 17.87 -67.25 -33.23
C MET A 199 17.03 -68.26 -34.08
N SER A 200 17.58 -68.91 -35.11
CA SER A 200 18.73 -69.80 -34.97
C SER A 200 19.42 -70.16 -36.30
N SER A 201 20.61 -70.71 -36.16
CA SER A 201 21.47 -71.27 -37.22
C SER A 201 21.07 -72.70 -37.64
N MET A 202 21.73 -73.17 -38.73
CA MET A 202 21.94 -74.56 -39.20
C MET A 202 21.22 -74.89 -40.53
N ALA A 203 21.84 -75.55 -41.53
CA ALA A 203 23.24 -76.00 -41.76
C ALA A 203 23.45 -76.07 -43.31
N ILE A 204 24.58 -76.42 -43.95
CA ILE A 204 25.50 -77.58 -43.82
C ILE A 204 26.85 -77.28 -44.53
N GLN A 205 27.97 -77.67 -43.89
CA GLN A 205 29.29 -78.13 -44.40
C GLN A 205 29.75 -77.77 -45.84
N THR A 206 31.01 -77.35 -46.10
CA THR A 206 32.20 -78.24 -46.01
C THR A 206 33.57 -77.52 -46.17
N ASN A 207 34.55 -77.97 -45.37
CA ASN A 207 36.00 -78.16 -45.63
C ASN A 207 36.98 -77.06 -46.14
N HIS A 208 38.10 -77.00 -45.38
CA HIS A 208 39.53 -77.02 -45.80
C HIS A 208 40.39 -75.72 -45.93
N ASN A 209 41.15 -75.49 -44.85
CA ASN A 209 42.64 -75.48 -44.80
C ASN A 209 43.51 -74.37 -45.47
N LYS A 210 44.44 -73.85 -44.63
CA LYS A 210 45.89 -73.55 -44.85
C LYS A 210 46.40 -72.13 -45.26
N THR A 211 47.14 -71.54 -44.30
CA THR A 211 48.52 -70.93 -44.42
C THR A 211 48.70 -69.60 -45.21
N LYS A 212 49.68 -68.71 -44.93
CA LYS A 212 50.74 -68.54 -43.89
C LYS A 212 51.40 -67.14 -44.01
N LYS A 213 51.95 -66.61 -42.89
CA LYS A 213 53.13 -65.69 -42.73
C LYS A 213 53.16 -64.32 -43.45
N GLY A 214 53.77 -63.26 -42.90
CA GLY A 214 54.40 -63.07 -41.56
C GLY A 214 55.43 -61.92 -41.50
N ASP A 215 55.78 -61.50 -40.27
CA ASP A 215 57.01 -60.79 -39.81
C ASP A 215 57.25 -59.33 -40.35
N ALA A 216 57.81 -58.31 -39.64
CA ALA A 216 58.33 -58.06 -38.27
C ALA A 216 58.30 -56.51 -37.96
N ALA A 217 57.91 -56.00 -36.77
CA ALA A 217 58.69 -55.68 -35.53
C ALA A 217 59.62 -54.42 -35.51
N SER A 218 59.40 -53.46 -34.57
CA SER A 218 60.43 -52.80 -33.68
C SER A 218 59.92 -51.57 -32.86
N VAL A 219 60.65 -51.15 -31.81
CA VAL A 219 60.36 -50.11 -30.76
C VAL A 219 61.71 -49.70 -30.07
N PRO A 220 61.86 -48.68 -29.17
CA PRO A 220 61.04 -47.51 -28.75
C PRO A 220 61.85 -46.15 -28.72
N SER A 221 61.38 -45.05 -28.05
CA SER A 221 62.16 -44.18 -27.09
C SER A 221 61.58 -42.77 -26.73
N GLN A 222 62.25 -42.08 -25.77
CA GLN A 222 61.96 -40.83 -25.02
C GLN A 222 62.33 -39.45 -25.65
N GLU A 223 61.86 -38.36 -24.99
CA GLU A 223 62.56 -37.09 -24.59
C GLU A 223 62.67 -35.80 -25.46
N GLY A 224 62.84 -34.66 -24.74
CA GLY A 224 62.96 -33.25 -25.19
C GLY A 224 61.69 -32.42 -24.89
N ILE A 225 61.62 -31.34 -24.10
CA ILE A 225 62.53 -30.27 -23.60
C ILE A 225 63.12 -29.37 -24.70
N GLU A 226 62.68 -28.10 -24.74
CA GLU A 226 63.55 -26.94 -25.03
C GLU A 226 62.99 -25.63 -24.43
N VAL A 227 63.86 -24.60 -24.26
CA VAL A 227 63.64 -23.40 -23.45
C VAL A 227 64.21 -22.15 -24.16
N GLY A 228 63.53 -20.99 -24.06
CA GLY A 228 64.03 -19.67 -24.50
C GLY A 228 62.87 -18.70 -24.77
N LEU A 229 62.51 -17.67 -23.99
CA LEU A 229 63.16 -16.78 -23.01
C LEU A 229 63.71 -15.47 -23.63
N THR A 230 63.46 -14.35 -22.93
CA THR A 230 63.71 -12.91 -23.24
C THR A 230 62.61 -12.20 -24.05
N GLY A 231 62.11 -11.03 -23.64
CA GLY A 231 62.28 -10.31 -22.36
C GLY A 231 61.59 -8.94 -22.35
N GLY A 232 60.96 -8.56 -21.23
CA GLY A 232 60.32 -7.24 -21.04
C GLY A 232 59.46 -7.18 -19.78
N LEU A 233 59.85 -6.32 -18.83
CA LEU A 233 59.11 -5.93 -17.62
C LEU A 233 58.97 -4.39 -17.62
N PRO A 234 58.07 -3.77 -16.83
CA PRO A 234 57.01 -4.33 -15.97
C PRO A 234 55.64 -3.66 -16.26
N ILE A 235 54.70 -3.74 -15.29
CA ILE A 235 53.46 -2.93 -15.14
C ILE A 235 52.23 -3.48 -15.87
N GLU A 236 51.51 -4.41 -15.23
CA GLU A 236 50.16 -4.16 -14.68
C GLU A 236 49.72 -5.36 -13.81
N GLY A 237 48.96 -5.11 -12.75
CA GLY A 237 48.39 -6.19 -11.93
C GLY A 237 47.31 -6.95 -12.72
N PRO A 238 47.08 -8.25 -12.48
CA PRO A 238 46.04 -8.99 -13.20
C PRO A 238 44.70 -8.29 -12.96
N SER A 239 44.11 -7.81 -14.05
CA SER A 239 42.89 -7.02 -13.98
C SER A 239 41.80 -7.81 -13.24
N LYS A 240 40.90 -7.11 -12.54
CA LYS A 240 39.75 -7.76 -11.89
C LYS A 240 39.00 -8.62 -12.92
N MET A 241 38.96 -8.16 -14.17
CA MET A 241 38.40 -8.83 -15.34
C MET A 241 39.06 -10.18 -15.69
N ASP A 242 40.38 -10.36 -15.55
CA ASP A 242 41.04 -11.64 -15.85
C ASP A 242 40.77 -12.71 -14.78
N LYS A 243 40.68 -12.29 -13.51
CA LYS A 243 40.23 -13.16 -12.41
C LYS A 243 38.76 -13.52 -12.57
N GLU A 244 37.90 -12.55 -12.89
CA GLU A 244 36.49 -12.83 -13.15
C GLU A 244 36.30 -13.67 -14.42
N MET A 245 37.05 -13.45 -15.51
CA MET A 245 36.97 -14.27 -16.72
C MET A 245 37.51 -15.70 -16.51
N SER A 246 38.48 -15.87 -15.61
CA SER A 246 38.94 -17.20 -15.17
C SER A 246 37.90 -17.89 -14.28
N LYS A 247 37.23 -17.16 -13.37
CA LYS A 247 36.07 -17.66 -12.62
C LYS A 247 34.90 -18.01 -13.54
N LEU A 248 34.62 -17.18 -14.56
CA LEU A 248 33.52 -17.38 -15.51
C LEU A 248 33.77 -18.65 -16.33
N LYS A 249 35.00 -18.86 -16.82
CA LYS A 249 35.41 -20.10 -17.48
C LYS A 249 35.34 -21.31 -16.54
N ALA A 250 35.78 -21.19 -15.29
CA ALA A 250 35.67 -22.27 -14.29
C ALA A 250 34.24 -22.52 -13.79
N SER A 251 33.34 -21.55 -13.94
CA SER A 251 31.89 -21.67 -13.72
C SER A 251 31.27 -22.39 -14.92
N GLN A 252 31.42 -21.86 -16.13
CA GLN A 252 30.93 -22.48 -17.37
C GLN A 252 31.45 -23.91 -17.56
N GLN A 253 32.70 -24.22 -17.21
CA GLN A 253 33.24 -25.58 -17.26
C GLN A 253 32.53 -26.51 -16.24
N ARG A 254 32.20 -26.01 -15.04
CA ARG A 254 31.40 -26.76 -14.06
C ARG A 254 29.96 -26.95 -14.53
N THR A 255 29.33 -25.91 -15.07
CA THR A 255 27.98 -26.00 -15.65
C THR A 255 27.94 -26.97 -16.83
N LEU A 256 28.93 -26.96 -17.73
CA LEU A 256 29.04 -27.93 -18.83
C LEU A 256 29.31 -29.35 -18.32
N THR A 257 30.05 -29.52 -17.23
CA THR A 257 30.26 -30.84 -16.62
C THR A 257 28.99 -31.36 -15.95
N LEU A 258 28.22 -30.50 -15.27
CA LEU A 258 26.92 -30.80 -14.69
C LEU A 258 25.85 -31.07 -15.76
N ILE A 259 25.86 -30.31 -16.85
CA ILE A 259 24.98 -30.53 -18.01
C ILE A 259 25.34 -31.86 -18.66
N ASN A 260 26.62 -32.17 -18.87
CA ASN A 260 27.04 -33.46 -19.44
C ASN A 260 26.79 -34.65 -18.50
N SER A 261 26.88 -34.48 -17.17
CA SER A 261 26.45 -35.54 -16.26
C SER A 261 24.94 -35.73 -16.35
N ARG A 262 24.14 -34.66 -16.21
CA ARG A 262 22.67 -34.73 -16.37
C ARG A 262 22.20 -35.20 -17.74
N LEU A 263 22.95 -34.95 -18.82
CA LEU A 263 22.68 -35.50 -20.15
C LEU A 263 23.05 -36.97 -20.24
N ASN A 264 24.18 -37.42 -19.67
CA ASN A 264 24.50 -38.85 -19.64
C ASN A 264 23.56 -39.63 -18.71
N ASP A 265 23.20 -39.05 -17.57
CA ASP A 265 22.24 -39.61 -16.61
C ASP A 265 20.83 -39.62 -17.23
N GLY A 266 20.43 -38.56 -17.95
CA GLY A 266 19.19 -38.48 -18.71
C GLY A 266 19.16 -39.40 -19.93
N VAL A 267 20.29 -39.64 -20.60
CA VAL A 267 20.42 -40.63 -21.70
C VAL A 267 20.48 -42.06 -21.16
N ALA A 268 20.99 -42.28 -19.94
CA ALA A 268 20.95 -43.57 -19.26
C ALA A 268 19.55 -43.88 -18.73
N ALA A 269 18.86 -42.88 -18.14
CA ALA A 269 17.48 -42.97 -17.70
C ALA A 269 16.55 -43.19 -18.89
N SER A 270 16.57 -42.31 -19.90
CA SER A 270 15.77 -42.52 -21.13
C SER A 270 16.19 -43.77 -21.90
N GLY A 271 17.44 -44.24 -21.81
CA GLY A 271 17.86 -45.53 -22.36
C GLY A 271 17.26 -46.73 -21.60
N GLY A 272 17.15 -46.63 -20.27
CA GLY A 272 16.45 -47.59 -19.42
C GLY A 272 14.95 -47.57 -19.66
N GLU A 273 14.32 -46.39 -19.61
CA GLU A 273 12.91 -46.15 -19.92
C GLU A 273 12.56 -46.63 -21.34
N VAL A 274 13.38 -46.35 -22.37
CA VAL A 274 13.14 -46.87 -23.73
C VAL A 274 13.27 -48.38 -23.77
N GLN A 275 14.18 -48.99 -23.01
CA GLN A 275 14.30 -50.45 -22.94
C GLN A 275 13.13 -51.10 -22.18
N GLU A 276 12.62 -50.46 -21.13
CA GLU A 276 11.41 -50.87 -20.40
C GLU A 276 10.15 -50.66 -21.23
N LEU A 277 10.03 -49.53 -21.92
CA LEU A 277 8.92 -49.22 -22.81
C LEU A 277 8.90 -50.20 -23.99
N VAL A 278 10.07 -50.50 -24.57
CA VAL A 278 10.27 -51.64 -25.47
C VAL A 278 9.76 -52.93 -24.83
N ASN A 279 10.22 -53.32 -23.65
CA ASN A 279 9.84 -54.61 -23.03
C ASN A 279 8.33 -54.69 -22.75
N ALA A 280 7.73 -53.60 -22.26
CA ALA A 280 6.30 -53.47 -22.03
C ALA A 280 5.53 -53.61 -23.35
N VAL A 281 5.94 -52.87 -24.38
CA VAL A 281 5.39 -52.91 -25.73
C VAL A 281 5.46 -54.30 -26.36
N ASN A 282 6.53 -55.05 -26.13
CA ASN A 282 6.66 -56.41 -26.61
C ASN A 282 5.64 -57.33 -25.93
N SER A 283 5.43 -57.13 -24.63
CA SER A 283 4.35 -57.79 -23.89
C SER A 283 2.97 -57.34 -24.39
N THR A 284 2.78 -56.05 -24.70
CA THR A 284 1.54 -55.52 -25.29
C THR A 284 1.28 -56.13 -26.67
N LYS A 285 2.32 -56.33 -27.49
CA LYS A 285 2.23 -57.02 -28.78
C LYS A 285 1.87 -58.49 -28.60
N ASP A 286 2.54 -59.22 -27.70
CA ASP A 286 2.22 -60.61 -27.36
C ASP A 286 0.74 -60.72 -26.92
N GLU A 287 0.27 -59.75 -26.13
CA GLU A 287 -1.12 -59.66 -25.66
C GLU A 287 -2.10 -59.23 -26.75
N LEU A 288 -1.74 -58.31 -27.64
CA LEU A 288 -2.50 -57.93 -28.85
C LEU A 288 -2.53 -59.06 -29.88
N GLY A 289 -1.51 -59.91 -29.92
CA GLY A 289 -1.48 -61.18 -30.64
C GLY A 289 -2.51 -62.13 -30.08
N ARG A 290 -2.51 -62.35 -28.76
CA ARG A 290 -3.53 -63.14 -28.05
C ARG A 290 -4.93 -62.53 -28.18
N LEU A 291 -5.07 -61.21 -28.18
CA LEU A 291 -6.33 -60.49 -28.39
C LEU A 291 -6.77 -60.54 -29.85
N ARG A 292 -5.86 -60.58 -30.83
CA ARG A 292 -6.19 -60.89 -32.23
C ARG A 292 -6.58 -62.35 -32.39
N GLU A 293 -5.98 -63.30 -31.68
CA GLU A 293 -6.44 -64.69 -31.66
C GLU A 293 -7.82 -64.81 -30.99
N LEU A 294 -8.02 -64.19 -29.82
CA LEU A 294 -9.32 -64.16 -29.12
C LEU A 294 -10.38 -63.43 -29.93
N SER A 295 -10.04 -62.30 -30.55
CA SER A 295 -10.92 -61.53 -31.44
C SER A 295 -11.17 -62.26 -32.76
N THR A 296 -10.22 -63.06 -33.27
CA THR A 296 -10.49 -63.97 -34.38
C THR A 296 -11.42 -65.08 -33.94
N TYR A 297 -11.28 -65.62 -32.73
CA TYR A 297 -12.20 -66.61 -32.12
C TYR A 297 -13.59 -66.05 -31.82
N ILE A 298 -13.68 -64.79 -31.41
CA ILE A 298 -14.92 -64.08 -31.07
C ILE A 298 -15.61 -63.59 -32.34
N SER A 299 -14.89 -62.93 -33.25
CA SER A 299 -15.39 -62.46 -34.54
C SER A 299 -15.80 -63.62 -35.44
N SER A 300 -15.00 -64.70 -35.57
CA SER A 300 -15.47 -65.92 -36.26
C SER A 300 -16.65 -66.62 -35.57
N SER A 301 -16.97 -66.26 -34.32
CA SER A 301 -18.21 -66.68 -33.65
C SER A 301 -19.36 -65.66 -33.70
N ASN A 302 -19.11 -64.41 -34.11
CA ASN A 302 -20.10 -63.33 -34.15
C ASN A 302 -20.46 -62.85 -35.58
N THR A 303 -19.51 -62.71 -36.51
CA THR A 303 -19.84 -62.42 -37.92
C THR A 303 -20.44 -63.64 -38.62
N ASP A 304 -20.24 -64.84 -38.07
CA ASP A 304 -20.88 -66.08 -38.54
C ASP A 304 -22.26 -66.33 -37.89
N GLN A 305 -22.84 -65.34 -37.19
CA GLN A 305 -24.26 -65.39 -36.77
C GLN A 305 -25.25 -65.31 -37.95
N GLY A 306 -24.78 -65.01 -39.16
CA GLY A 306 -25.53 -65.25 -40.40
C GLY A 306 -25.50 -66.72 -40.85
N GLY A 307 -24.33 -67.36 -40.83
CA GLY A 307 -24.13 -68.72 -41.33
C GLY A 307 -24.54 -69.83 -40.34
N GLN A 308 -24.09 -69.77 -39.09
CA GLN A 308 -24.31 -70.84 -38.10
C GLN A 308 -25.70 -70.83 -37.47
N LYS A 309 -26.42 -69.71 -37.55
CA LYS A 309 -27.81 -69.59 -37.06
C LYS A 309 -28.78 -70.52 -37.81
N PHE A 310 -28.40 -71.01 -39.00
CA PHE A 310 -29.19 -71.99 -39.77
C PHE A 310 -28.98 -73.46 -39.37
N MET A 311 -27.91 -73.78 -38.63
CA MET A 311 -27.61 -75.15 -38.16
C MET A 311 -27.83 -75.32 -36.65
N LEU A 312 -27.44 -74.35 -35.82
CA LEU A 312 -27.59 -74.46 -34.36
C LEU A 312 -29.03 -74.26 -33.86
N THR A 313 -29.92 -73.62 -34.63
CA THR A 313 -31.36 -73.57 -34.34
C THR A 313 -32.03 -74.95 -34.38
N LYS A 314 -31.49 -75.91 -35.15
CA LYS A 314 -31.99 -77.30 -35.20
C LYS A 314 -31.52 -78.17 -34.03
N TYR A 315 -30.52 -77.74 -33.27
CA TYR A 315 -29.92 -78.52 -32.17
C TYR A 315 -29.79 -77.71 -30.87
N PRO A 316 -30.92 -77.33 -30.23
CA PRO A 316 -30.91 -76.52 -29.01
C PRO A 316 -30.11 -77.13 -27.85
N LYS A 317 -30.00 -78.47 -27.79
CA LYS A 317 -29.16 -79.15 -26.78
C LYS A 317 -27.65 -78.94 -27.00
N LEU A 318 -27.19 -78.82 -28.26
CA LEU A 318 -25.79 -78.56 -28.57
C LEU A 318 -25.42 -77.10 -28.27
N LYS A 319 -26.31 -76.14 -28.59
CA LYS A 319 -26.16 -74.73 -28.17
C LYS A 319 -26.06 -74.63 -26.65
N LYS A 320 -26.93 -75.32 -25.90
CA LYS A 320 -26.86 -75.39 -24.43
C LYS A 320 -25.54 -75.99 -23.91
N ALA A 321 -25.02 -77.05 -24.53
CA ALA A 321 -23.74 -77.64 -24.13
C ALA A 321 -22.52 -76.73 -24.39
N ILE A 322 -22.50 -76.01 -25.53
CA ILE A 322 -21.44 -75.04 -25.84
C ILE A 322 -21.51 -73.84 -24.89
N ASN A 323 -22.71 -73.33 -24.61
CA ASN A 323 -22.91 -72.28 -23.61
C ASN A 323 -22.49 -72.74 -22.21
N ALA A 324 -22.87 -73.96 -21.78
CA ALA A 324 -22.45 -74.51 -20.50
C ALA A 324 -20.92 -74.64 -20.37
N ARG A 325 -20.21 -75.06 -21.45
CA ARG A 325 -18.74 -75.09 -21.48
C ARG A 325 -18.12 -73.70 -21.42
N ARG A 326 -18.67 -72.71 -22.15
CA ARG A 326 -18.22 -71.31 -22.11
C ARG A 326 -18.44 -70.70 -20.72
N ASN A 327 -19.59 -70.97 -20.10
CA ASN A 327 -19.92 -70.51 -18.76
C ASN A 327 -18.99 -71.14 -17.72
N LEU A 328 -18.76 -72.47 -17.75
CA LEU A 328 -17.78 -73.12 -16.86
C LEU A 328 -16.37 -72.52 -17.00
N ALA A 329 -15.88 -72.32 -18.24
CA ALA A 329 -14.58 -71.70 -18.50
C ALA A 329 -14.53 -70.18 -18.19
N LYS A 330 -15.69 -69.55 -17.93
CA LYS A 330 -15.79 -68.20 -17.37
C LYS A 330 -15.76 -68.26 -15.84
N CYS A 331 -16.60 -69.10 -15.23
CA CYS A 331 -16.65 -69.31 -13.79
C CYS A 331 -15.31 -69.74 -13.20
N PHE A 332 -14.51 -70.58 -13.88
CA PHE A 332 -13.17 -70.93 -13.41
C PHE A 332 -12.17 -69.75 -13.44
N ARG A 333 -12.33 -68.79 -14.37
CA ARG A 333 -11.51 -67.57 -14.41
C ARG A 333 -11.98 -66.54 -13.39
N GLU A 334 -13.29 -66.37 -13.25
CA GLU A 334 -13.88 -65.56 -12.18
C GLU A 334 -13.42 -66.09 -10.80
N LEU A 335 -13.48 -67.41 -10.57
CA LEU A 335 -13.09 -68.04 -9.31
C LEU A 335 -11.57 -67.98 -9.03
N ASP A 336 -10.72 -68.13 -10.06
CA ASP A 336 -9.26 -67.91 -9.93
C ASP A 336 -8.94 -66.45 -9.54
N PHE A 337 -9.62 -65.48 -10.16
CA PHE A 337 -9.50 -64.06 -9.80
C PHE A 337 -9.93 -63.80 -8.35
N TYR A 338 -11.14 -64.20 -7.94
CA TYR A 338 -11.60 -64.01 -6.55
C TYR A 338 -10.70 -64.68 -5.53
N SER A 339 -10.15 -65.87 -5.84
CA SER A 339 -9.22 -66.57 -4.94
C SER A 339 -7.90 -65.82 -4.67
N LYS A 340 -7.52 -64.90 -5.56
CA LYS A 340 -6.29 -64.09 -5.45
C LYS A 340 -6.50 -62.77 -4.71
N ILE A 341 -7.71 -62.21 -4.69
CA ILE A 341 -8.00 -60.91 -4.06
C ILE A 341 -7.44 -60.81 -2.63
N PRO A 342 -7.65 -61.77 -1.70
CA PRO A 342 -7.10 -61.65 -0.35
C PRO A 342 -5.57 -61.61 -0.32
N ILE A 343 -4.92 -62.42 -1.16
CA ILE A 343 -3.45 -62.46 -1.27
C ILE A 343 -2.91 -61.13 -1.81
N THR A 344 -3.52 -60.60 -2.87
CA THR A 344 -3.13 -59.29 -3.42
C THR A 344 -3.42 -58.16 -2.42
N CYS A 345 -4.51 -58.20 -1.65
CA CYS A 345 -4.74 -57.23 -0.58
C CYS A 345 -3.67 -57.29 0.51
N ASP A 346 -3.22 -58.48 0.91
CA ASP A 346 -2.17 -58.64 1.93
C ASP A 346 -0.78 -58.22 1.39
N GLU A 347 -0.46 -58.50 0.12
CA GLU A 347 0.74 -58.00 -0.57
C GLU A 347 0.75 -56.45 -0.64
N LEU A 348 -0.41 -55.83 -0.87
CA LEU A 348 -0.57 -54.38 -0.90
C LEU A 348 -0.50 -53.75 0.50
N ARG A 349 -1.01 -54.43 1.54
CA ARG A 349 -0.80 -54.01 2.94
C ARG A 349 0.68 -54.07 3.33
N GLU A 350 1.38 -55.15 2.97
CA GLU A 350 2.81 -55.26 3.23
C GLU A 350 3.57 -54.10 2.54
N GLN A 351 3.27 -53.80 1.28
CA GLN A 351 3.84 -52.65 0.56
C GLN A 351 3.52 -51.29 1.21
N LEU A 352 2.27 -51.10 1.71
CA LEU A 352 1.83 -49.87 2.37
C LEU A 352 2.53 -49.62 3.73
N HIS A 353 2.81 -50.68 4.49
CA HIS A 353 3.36 -50.61 5.85
C HIS A 353 4.87 -50.94 5.93
N SER A 354 5.55 -51.19 4.79
CA SER A 354 6.94 -51.68 4.75
C SER A 354 8.04 -50.62 4.95
N ALA A 355 7.71 -49.33 4.97
CA ALA A 355 8.68 -48.23 4.95
C ALA A 355 8.35 -47.09 5.94
N GLU A 356 9.36 -46.26 6.25
CA GLU A 356 9.33 -45.17 7.24
C GLU A 356 9.50 -43.79 6.56
N TRP A 357 8.52 -43.36 5.78
CA TRP A 357 8.47 -42.12 4.97
C TRP A 357 9.70 -41.87 4.08
N THR A 358 10.14 -42.90 3.34
CA THR A 358 11.32 -42.84 2.45
C THR A 358 10.95 -42.62 0.98
N ASP A 359 11.93 -42.26 0.13
CA ASP A 359 11.68 -42.00 -1.31
C ASP A 359 11.06 -43.20 -2.05
N ASP A 360 11.45 -44.43 -1.68
CA ASP A 360 10.88 -45.67 -2.22
C ASP A 360 9.40 -45.87 -1.80
N GLU A 361 8.98 -45.30 -0.67
CA GLU A 361 7.62 -45.41 -0.15
C GLU A 361 6.63 -44.53 -0.93
N TRP A 362 7.04 -43.34 -1.36
CA TRP A 362 6.18 -42.46 -2.15
C TRP A 362 5.81 -43.08 -3.50
N TYR A 363 6.71 -43.87 -4.07
CA TYR A 363 6.42 -44.73 -5.22
C TYR A 363 5.47 -45.88 -4.86
N SER A 364 5.74 -46.58 -3.74
CA SER A 364 4.88 -47.64 -3.20
C SER A 364 3.43 -47.16 -3.01
N LEU A 365 3.22 -46.00 -2.38
CA LEU A 365 1.89 -45.45 -2.09
C LEU A 365 1.09 -45.15 -3.37
N ARG A 366 1.73 -44.59 -4.40
CA ARG A 366 1.10 -44.35 -5.72
C ARG A 366 0.64 -45.66 -6.36
N GLU A 367 1.50 -46.67 -6.36
CA GLU A 367 1.23 -47.97 -6.98
C GLU A 367 0.20 -48.79 -6.19
N VAL A 368 0.24 -48.73 -4.85
CA VAL A 368 -0.76 -49.34 -3.96
C VAL A 368 -2.13 -48.70 -4.14
N SER A 369 -2.19 -47.36 -4.22
CA SER A 369 -3.43 -46.63 -4.48
C SER A 369 -4.03 -46.98 -5.85
N ARG A 370 -3.19 -47.05 -6.90
CA ARG A 370 -3.59 -47.47 -8.25
C ARG A 370 -4.19 -48.88 -8.26
N LYS A 371 -3.48 -49.86 -7.70
CA LYS A 371 -3.94 -51.25 -7.64
C LYS A 371 -5.22 -51.39 -6.79
N HIS A 372 -5.36 -50.61 -5.72
CA HIS A 372 -6.59 -50.59 -4.93
C HIS A 372 -7.79 -50.06 -5.74
N VAL A 373 -7.62 -48.94 -6.45
CA VAL A 373 -8.65 -48.38 -7.35
C VAL A 373 -9.09 -49.41 -8.39
N GLU A 374 -8.14 -50.04 -9.07
CA GLU A 374 -8.43 -51.09 -10.07
C GLU A 374 -9.20 -52.26 -9.46
N LEU A 375 -8.72 -52.80 -8.32
CA LEU A 375 -9.37 -53.91 -7.62
C LEU A 375 -10.82 -53.60 -7.21
N GLU A 376 -11.08 -52.39 -6.70
CA GLU A 376 -12.42 -52.00 -6.26
C GLU A 376 -13.35 -51.75 -7.46
N ILE A 377 -12.88 -51.12 -8.55
CA ILE A 377 -13.66 -50.97 -9.79
C ILE A 377 -14.02 -52.34 -10.37
N PHE A 378 -13.03 -53.25 -10.53
CA PHE A 378 -13.28 -54.60 -11.05
C PHE A 378 -14.27 -55.39 -10.18
N LEU A 379 -14.22 -55.21 -8.86
CA LEU A 379 -15.10 -55.88 -7.92
C LEU A 379 -16.56 -55.37 -8.04
N VAL A 380 -16.77 -54.05 -8.18
CA VAL A 380 -18.11 -53.48 -8.42
C VAL A 380 -18.64 -53.84 -9.81
N GLU A 381 -17.81 -53.76 -10.86
CA GLU A 381 -18.18 -54.20 -12.21
C GLU A 381 -18.56 -55.69 -12.24
N ALA A 382 -17.86 -56.54 -11.50
CA ALA A 382 -18.14 -57.96 -11.45
C ALA A 382 -19.43 -58.26 -10.65
N GLU A 383 -19.72 -57.52 -9.58
CA GLU A 383 -21.00 -57.56 -8.87
C GLU A 383 -22.16 -57.20 -9.83
N LEU A 384 -22.06 -56.07 -10.54
CA LEU A 384 -23.02 -55.67 -11.60
C LEU A 384 -23.15 -56.76 -12.66
N GLY A 385 -22.01 -57.29 -13.11
CA GLY A 385 -21.93 -58.33 -14.11
C GLY A 385 -22.60 -59.63 -13.67
N MET A 386 -22.65 -59.93 -12.36
CA MET A 386 -23.38 -61.08 -11.81
C MET A 386 -24.87 -60.78 -11.65
N LYS A 387 -25.23 -59.65 -11.04
CA LYS A 387 -26.62 -59.25 -10.80
C LYS A 387 -27.39 -59.04 -12.10
N LYS A 388 -26.79 -58.37 -13.10
CA LYS A 388 -27.37 -58.20 -14.44
C LYS A 388 -27.60 -59.53 -15.15
N ARG A 389 -26.71 -60.53 -15.00
CA ARG A 389 -26.91 -61.87 -15.58
C ARG A 389 -28.12 -62.58 -14.94
N ILE A 390 -28.29 -62.44 -13.63
CA ILE A 390 -29.46 -62.95 -12.91
C ILE A 390 -30.74 -62.30 -13.45
N ASP A 391 -30.74 -60.97 -13.60
CA ASP A 391 -31.91 -60.22 -14.09
C ASP A 391 -32.23 -60.53 -15.57
N GLU A 392 -31.22 -60.73 -16.41
CA GLU A 392 -31.37 -61.20 -17.80
C GLU A 392 -31.94 -62.63 -17.87
N ASP A 393 -31.45 -63.57 -17.06
CA ASP A 393 -31.97 -64.95 -16.97
C ASP A 393 -33.43 -64.97 -16.47
N ILE A 394 -33.80 -64.08 -15.53
CA ILE A 394 -35.18 -63.88 -15.08
C ILE A 394 -36.06 -63.33 -16.22
N ALA A 395 -35.57 -62.34 -16.96
CA ALA A 395 -36.30 -61.72 -18.07
C ALA A 395 -36.53 -62.68 -19.25
N GLU A 396 -35.51 -63.44 -19.67
CA GLU A 396 -35.65 -64.49 -20.69
C GLU A 396 -36.63 -65.59 -20.23
N SER A 397 -36.60 -65.94 -18.93
CA SER A 397 -37.55 -66.89 -18.33
C SER A 397 -38.99 -66.35 -18.21
N GLY A 398 -39.17 -65.02 -18.24
CA GLY A 398 -40.47 -64.34 -18.15
C GLY A 398 -41.14 -64.10 -19.51
N ALA A 399 -40.36 -63.81 -20.55
CA ALA A 399 -40.88 -63.48 -21.89
C ALA A 399 -41.50 -64.68 -22.65
N ALA A 400 -41.24 -65.91 -22.20
CA ALA A 400 -41.82 -67.13 -22.76
C ALA A 400 -43.29 -67.33 -22.31
N GLY A 401 -44.18 -66.45 -22.76
CA GLY A 401 -45.63 -66.47 -22.53
C GLY A 401 -46.36 -67.64 -23.19
N GLY A 402 -46.09 -68.87 -22.74
CA GLY A 402 -46.82 -70.08 -23.10
C GLY A 402 -47.50 -70.66 -21.86
N ALA A 403 -48.83 -70.57 -21.79
CA ALA A 403 -49.61 -71.06 -20.65
C ALA A 403 -49.55 -72.60 -20.55
N GLY A 404 -48.70 -73.12 -19.66
CA GLY A 404 -48.60 -74.56 -19.39
C GLY A 404 -47.52 -74.94 -18.38
N TYR A 405 -47.93 -75.20 -17.13
CA TYR A 405 -47.15 -75.89 -16.09
C TYR A 405 -45.73 -75.34 -15.82
N ARG A 406 -45.62 -74.35 -14.91
CA ARG A 406 -44.36 -74.08 -14.19
C ARG A 406 -44.12 -75.21 -13.15
N PRO A 407 -42.99 -75.94 -13.19
CA PRO A 407 -42.57 -76.76 -12.06
C PRO A 407 -42.14 -75.86 -10.90
N GLN A 408 -42.58 -76.15 -9.68
CA GLN A 408 -42.10 -75.50 -8.46
C GLN A 408 -40.71 -76.02 -8.06
N LEU A 409 -39.67 -75.66 -8.82
CA LEU A 409 -38.33 -75.52 -8.26
C LEU A 409 -38.00 -74.03 -8.25
N GLY A 410 -38.56 -73.34 -7.26
CA GLY A 410 -38.07 -72.03 -6.85
C GLY A 410 -36.79 -72.22 -6.06
N LEU A 411 -35.65 -72.20 -6.74
CA LEU A 411 -34.48 -71.56 -6.15
C LEU A 411 -34.77 -70.05 -6.25
N PRO A 412 -34.77 -69.30 -5.14
CA PRO A 412 -34.87 -67.86 -5.24
C PRO A 412 -33.63 -67.37 -5.99
N TYR A 413 -33.82 -66.49 -6.97
CA TYR A 413 -32.70 -65.84 -7.66
C TYR A 413 -32.09 -64.81 -6.72
N ASN A 414 -31.29 -65.33 -5.79
CA ASN A 414 -30.78 -64.60 -4.66
C ASN A 414 -29.61 -63.71 -5.10
N HIS A 415 -29.90 -62.44 -5.35
CA HIS A 415 -28.88 -61.38 -5.27
C HIS A 415 -28.13 -61.50 -3.92
N GLU A 416 -28.84 -61.89 -2.85
CA GLU A 416 -28.30 -62.26 -1.53
C GLU A 416 -27.23 -63.37 -1.55
N GLU A 417 -27.23 -64.33 -2.49
CA GLU A 417 -26.17 -65.36 -2.60
C GLU A 417 -24.93 -64.80 -3.29
N VAL A 418 -25.09 -63.88 -4.24
CA VAL A 418 -23.98 -63.12 -4.84
C VAL A 418 -23.39 -62.18 -3.80
N ASP A 419 -24.23 -61.48 -3.03
CA ASP A 419 -23.81 -60.59 -1.95
C ASP A 419 -23.04 -61.36 -0.88
N ASN A 420 -23.56 -62.49 -0.39
CA ASN A 420 -22.87 -63.35 0.59
C ASN A 420 -21.55 -63.96 0.05
N PHE A 421 -21.47 -64.29 -1.24
CA PHE A 421 -20.23 -64.79 -1.86
C PHE A 421 -19.16 -63.69 -1.98
N LEU A 422 -19.58 -62.49 -2.41
CA LEU A 422 -18.66 -61.38 -2.58
C LEU A 422 -18.28 -60.73 -1.24
N GLN A 423 -19.12 -60.82 -0.20
CA GLN A 423 -18.95 -60.12 1.09
C GLN A 423 -17.54 -60.19 1.67
N ASP A 424 -16.91 -61.37 1.71
CA ASP A 424 -15.56 -61.53 2.28
C ASP A 424 -14.47 -60.91 1.38
N HIS A 425 -14.64 -60.95 0.04
CA HIS A 425 -13.72 -60.33 -0.91
C HIS A 425 -13.86 -58.80 -0.92
N VAL A 426 -15.11 -58.33 -0.96
CA VAL A 426 -15.51 -56.92 -0.84
C VAL A 426 -14.92 -56.31 0.44
N LYS A 427 -15.08 -57.01 1.57
CA LYS A 427 -14.56 -56.59 2.87
C LYS A 427 -13.04 -56.39 2.85
N ASN A 428 -12.27 -57.32 2.29
CA ASN A 428 -10.81 -57.21 2.23
C ASN A 428 -10.35 -55.98 1.44
N VAL A 429 -10.95 -55.72 0.28
CA VAL A 429 -10.65 -54.55 -0.57
C VAL A 429 -11.05 -53.25 0.12
N TRP A 430 -12.17 -53.23 0.83
CA TRP A 430 -12.61 -52.05 1.60
C TRP A 430 -11.75 -51.76 2.84
N GLU A 431 -11.30 -52.79 3.56
CA GLU A 431 -10.39 -52.63 4.70
C GLU A 431 -9.05 -52.07 4.24
N LEU A 432 -8.47 -52.59 3.15
CA LEU A 432 -7.28 -52.01 2.51
C LEU A 432 -7.51 -50.56 2.07
N GLY A 433 -8.65 -50.25 1.44
CA GLY A 433 -8.98 -48.89 1.03
C GLY A 433 -9.10 -47.90 2.19
N GLU A 434 -9.59 -48.34 3.34
CA GLU A 434 -9.63 -47.53 4.57
C GLU A 434 -8.22 -47.35 5.17
N GLU A 435 -7.36 -48.38 5.14
CA GLU A 435 -5.95 -48.26 5.54
C GLU A 435 -5.19 -47.25 4.67
N ILE A 436 -5.33 -47.33 3.33
CA ILE A 436 -4.73 -46.36 2.39
C ILE A 436 -5.27 -44.95 2.66
N ARG A 437 -6.60 -44.81 2.85
CA ARG A 437 -7.19 -43.51 3.19
C ARG A 437 -6.63 -42.94 4.48
N MET A 438 -6.53 -43.74 5.55
CA MET A 438 -5.96 -43.30 6.83
C MET A 438 -4.49 -42.88 6.68
N ARG A 439 -3.69 -43.62 5.88
CA ARG A 439 -2.29 -43.26 5.58
C ARG A 439 -2.20 -41.92 4.84
N ILE A 440 -3.03 -41.73 3.82
CA ILE A 440 -3.11 -40.48 3.05
C ILE A 440 -3.56 -39.32 3.94
N GLN A 441 -4.62 -39.49 4.73
CA GLN A 441 -5.13 -38.47 5.66
C GLN A 441 -4.11 -38.12 6.74
N SER A 442 -3.36 -39.09 7.25
CA SER A 442 -2.30 -38.85 8.24
C SER A 442 -1.12 -38.06 7.66
N GLY A 443 -0.75 -38.26 6.39
CA GLY A 443 0.29 -37.46 5.74
C GLY A 443 -0.19 -36.05 5.39
N ILE A 444 -1.43 -35.94 4.91
CA ILE A 444 -2.05 -34.64 4.58
C ILE A 444 -2.38 -33.82 5.85
N GLY A 445 -2.60 -34.47 6.99
CA GLY A 445 -2.75 -33.84 8.30
C GLY A 445 -1.43 -33.48 8.99
N SER A 446 -0.32 -33.46 8.26
CA SER A 446 0.97 -32.88 8.67
C SER A 446 1.62 -32.22 7.46
N ALA A 447 0.81 -31.55 6.63
CA ALA A 447 1.22 -31.06 5.32
C ALA A 447 2.27 -29.94 5.40
N PHE A 448 2.28 -29.15 6.48
CA PHE A 448 3.30 -28.13 6.73
C PHE A 448 4.68 -28.77 6.94
N GLU A 449 4.78 -29.69 7.89
CA GLU A 449 6.02 -30.38 8.25
C GLU A 449 6.51 -31.23 7.08
N LEU A 450 5.60 -31.96 6.43
CA LEU A 450 5.94 -32.81 5.29
C LEU A 450 6.37 -31.98 4.07
N THR A 451 5.76 -30.83 3.81
CA THR A 451 6.24 -29.92 2.75
C THR A 451 7.64 -29.38 3.07
N MET A 452 7.91 -29.06 4.33
CA MET A 452 9.22 -28.54 4.75
C MET A 452 10.33 -29.61 4.66
N GLU A 453 10.03 -30.87 5.01
CA GLU A 453 11.01 -31.96 5.05
C GLU A 453 11.12 -32.74 3.73
N ASN A 454 10.00 -33.02 3.05
CA ASN A 454 9.93 -33.81 1.82
C ASN A 454 8.77 -33.37 0.89
N PRO A 455 8.94 -32.29 0.10
CA PRO A 455 7.95 -31.82 -0.88
C PRO A 455 7.47 -32.91 -1.86
N SER A 456 8.37 -33.81 -2.27
CA SER A 456 8.05 -34.94 -3.15
C SER A 456 7.06 -35.92 -2.51
N GLY A 457 7.08 -36.08 -1.19
CA GLY A 457 6.11 -36.87 -0.45
C GLY A 457 4.73 -36.22 -0.41
N MET A 458 4.69 -34.91 -0.20
CA MET A 458 3.44 -34.14 -0.29
C MET A 458 2.80 -34.28 -1.69
N VAL A 459 3.59 -34.14 -2.76
CA VAL A 459 3.13 -34.37 -4.15
C VAL A 459 2.57 -35.79 -4.33
N ALA A 460 3.26 -36.82 -3.84
CA ALA A 460 2.80 -38.20 -3.99
C ALA A 460 1.47 -38.48 -3.27
N LEU A 461 1.23 -37.86 -2.10
CA LEU A 461 -0.06 -37.91 -1.40
C LEU A 461 -1.18 -37.24 -2.19
N VAL A 462 -0.92 -36.06 -2.74
CA VAL A 462 -1.90 -35.31 -3.54
C VAL A 462 -2.22 -36.05 -4.85
N GLU A 463 -1.22 -36.59 -5.53
CA GLU A 463 -1.41 -37.44 -6.71
C GLU A 463 -2.22 -38.70 -6.41
N ALA A 464 -2.03 -39.34 -5.24
CA ALA A 464 -2.85 -40.47 -4.84
C ALA A 464 -4.33 -40.06 -4.66
N VAL A 465 -4.60 -38.93 -4.01
CA VAL A 465 -5.96 -38.35 -3.90
C VAL A 465 -6.57 -38.06 -5.28
N GLU A 466 -5.79 -37.47 -6.19
CA GLU A 466 -6.23 -37.14 -7.53
C GLU A 466 -6.46 -38.37 -8.41
N HIS A 467 -5.72 -39.45 -8.21
CA HIS A 467 -5.97 -40.72 -8.86
C HIS A 467 -7.32 -41.31 -8.45
N TYR A 468 -7.64 -41.31 -7.15
CA TYR A 468 -8.93 -41.75 -6.63
C TYR A 468 -10.12 -40.92 -7.18
N GLU A 469 -9.99 -39.59 -7.25
CA GLU A 469 -11.06 -38.76 -7.84
C GLU A 469 -11.19 -38.92 -9.35
N SER A 470 -10.07 -39.04 -10.08
CA SER A 470 -10.07 -39.25 -11.53
C SER A 470 -10.77 -40.56 -11.90
N ALA A 471 -10.45 -41.66 -11.20
CA ALA A 471 -11.08 -42.95 -11.42
C ALA A 471 -12.58 -42.97 -11.05
N ASN A 472 -12.97 -42.27 -9.98
CA ASN A 472 -14.38 -42.05 -9.61
C ASN A 472 -15.15 -41.25 -10.69
N LEU A 473 -14.52 -40.26 -11.30
CA LEU A 473 -15.10 -39.47 -12.39
C LEU A 473 -15.21 -40.28 -13.69
N GLU A 474 -14.18 -41.05 -14.05
CA GLU A 474 -14.17 -41.94 -15.21
C GLU A 474 -15.27 -43.01 -15.07
N TYR A 475 -15.35 -43.69 -13.92
CA TYR A 475 -16.40 -44.67 -13.63
C TYR A 475 -17.81 -44.08 -13.78
N LYS A 476 -18.07 -42.88 -13.24
CA LYS A 476 -19.35 -42.16 -13.44
C LYS A 476 -19.61 -41.80 -14.90
N THR A 477 -18.58 -41.50 -15.67
CA THR A 477 -18.68 -41.17 -17.09
C THR A 477 -19.05 -42.41 -17.92
N VAL A 478 -18.44 -43.56 -17.63
CA VAL A 478 -18.68 -44.83 -18.32
C VAL A 478 -20.06 -45.42 -17.97
N HIS A 479 -20.48 -45.36 -16.71
CA HIS A 479 -21.70 -46.02 -16.23
C HIS A 479 -22.92 -45.09 -16.09
N GLY A 480 -22.75 -43.78 -16.27
CA GLY A 480 -23.83 -42.78 -16.24
C GLY A 480 -24.43 -42.54 -14.86
N GLN A 481 -25.50 -41.73 -14.80
CA GLN A 481 -26.12 -41.30 -13.54
C GLN A 481 -26.72 -42.44 -12.70
N GLU A 482 -27.04 -43.59 -13.30
CA GLU A 482 -27.57 -44.76 -12.56
C GLU A 482 -26.54 -45.39 -11.63
N ALA A 483 -25.22 -45.22 -11.90
CA ALA A 483 -24.15 -45.68 -11.02
C ALA A 483 -24.27 -45.08 -9.60
N GLY A 484 -24.66 -43.81 -9.49
CA GLY A 484 -24.74 -43.10 -8.21
C GLY A 484 -25.89 -43.52 -7.28
N GLN A 485 -26.90 -44.23 -7.78
CA GLN A 485 -28.12 -44.54 -6.98
C GLN A 485 -28.15 -45.95 -6.38
N LYS A 486 -27.31 -46.89 -6.84
CA LYS A 486 -27.33 -48.29 -6.37
C LYS A 486 -25.98 -48.83 -5.91
N GLN A 487 -24.86 -48.29 -6.36
CA GLN A 487 -23.53 -48.78 -6.00
C GLN A 487 -22.51 -47.64 -5.94
N THR A 488 -22.23 -47.16 -4.73
CA THR A 488 -21.13 -46.22 -4.48
C THR A 488 -19.82 -46.98 -4.34
N LEU A 489 -18.84 -46.68 -5.20
CA LEU A 489 -17.42 -46.89 -4.87
C LEU A 489 -17.17 -46.25 -3.51
N ARG A 490 -16.51 -46.95 -2.57
CA ARG A 490 -16.26 -46.44 -1.22
C ARG A 490 -15.18 -45.36 -1.18
N PHE A 491 -14.30 -45.30 -2.17
CA PHE A 491 -13.29 -44.24 -2.31
C PHE A 491 -13.84 -42.90 -2.85
N THR A 492 -15.16 -42.69 -2.85
CA THR A 492 -15.73 -41.39 -3.21
C THR A 492 -15.30 -40.28 -2.25
N ASN A 493 -14.96 -39.12 -2.80
CA ASN A 493 -14.73 -37.86 -2.09
C ASN A 493 -13.38 -37.76 -1.35
N MET A 494 -12.37 -38.50 -1.78
CA MET A 494 -11.00 -38.41 -1.26
C MET A 494 -10.47 -36.97 -1.25
N ARG A 495 -10.75 -36.16 -2.29
CA ARG A 495 -10.33 -34.74 -2.32
C ARG A 495 -11.08 -33.91 -1.27
N ALA A 496 -12.35 -34.19 -1.03
CA ALA A 496 -13.10 -33.48 0.02
C ALA A 496 -12.61 -33.82 1.43
N PHE A 497 -12.24 -35.07 1.68
CA PHE A 497 -11.60 -35.44 2.94
C PHE A 497 -10.21 -34.81 3.09
N ALA A 498 -9.41 -34.78 2.01
CA ALA A 498 -8.10 -34.12 2.01
C ALA A 498 -8.19 -32.62 2.27
N LEU A 499 -9.01 -31.88 1.51
CA LEU A 499 -9.23 -30.44 1.71
C LEU A 499 -9.80 -30.12 3.10
N LYS A 500 -10.72 -30.95 3.61
CA LYS A 500 -11.21 -30.82 4.98
C LYS A 500 -10.12 -31.03 6.02
N GLN A 501 -9.21 -31.99 5.80
CA GLN A 501 -8.09 -32.23 6.70
C GLN A 501 -7.09 -31.07 6.68
N ILE A 502 -6.66 -30.60 5.50
CA ILE A 502 -5.77 -29.43 5.35
C ILE A 502 -6.40 -28.20 6.00
N TYR A 503 -7.69 -27.95 5.73
CA TYR A 503 -8.37 -26.83 6.35
C TYR A 503 -8.39 -26.96 7.88
N SER A 504 -8.69 -28.15 8.42
CA SER A 504 -8.66 -28.40 9.86
C SER A 504 -7.27 -28.17 10.47
N ASP A 505 -6.23 -28.65 9.78
CA ASP A 505 -4.82 -28.54 10.17
C ASP A 505 -4.33 -27.10 10.19
N PHE A 506 -4.59 -26.34 9.11
CA PHE A 506 -4.24 -24.91 9.01
C PHE A 506 -4.86 -24.08 10.14
N HIS A 507 -6.11 -24.39 10.51
CA HIS A 507 -6.78 -23.68 11.61
C HIS A 507 -6.21 -24.09 12.97
N LEU A 508 -6.01 -25.40 13.19
CA LEU A 508 -5.41 -25.92 14.41
C LEU A 508 -4.00 -25.36 14.64
N ARG A 509 -3.16 -25.27 13.61
CA ARG A 509 -1.83 -24.66 13.67
C ARG A 509 -1.88 -23.22 14.19
N GLY A 510 -2.79 -22.41 13.63
CA GLY A 510 -2.99 -21.03 14.09
C GLY A 510 -3.50 -20.94 15.53
N GLU A 511 -4.50 -21.77 15.90
CA GLU A 511 -5.00 -21.85 17.28
C GLU A 511 -3.91 -22.32 18.26
N GLU A 512 -3.11 -23.33 17.92
CA GLU A 512 -2.01 -23.84 18.75
C GLU A 512 -0.92 -22.80 18.98
N MET A 513 -0.59 -21.98 17.97
CA MET A 513 0.39 -20.90 18.13
C MET A 513 -0.11 -19.81 19.10
N PHE A 514 -1.38 -19.42 19.06
CA PHE A 514 -1.94 -18.48 20.04
C PHE A 514 -2.18 -19.11 21.42
N ASN A 515 -2.61 -20.38 21.49
CA ASN A 515 -2.72 -21.12 22.75
C ASN A 515 -1.37 -21.22 23.47
N GLN A 516 -0.27 -21.42 22.73
CA GLN A 516 1.08 -21.37 23.31
C GLN A 516 1.44 -19.98 23.86
N VAL A 517 0.95 -18.89 23.27
CA VAL A 517 1.10 -17.55 23.87
C VAL A 517 0.31 -17.47 25.17
N HIS A 518 -0.99 -17.77 25.13
CA HIS A 518 -1.86 -17.74 26.32
C HIS A 518 -1.28 -18.60 27.47
N GLU A 519 -0.81 -19.82 27.18
CA GLU A 519 -0.15 -20.69 28.18
C GLU A 519 1.19 -20.13 28.69
N ASN A 520 2.04 -19.55 27.83
CA ASN A 520 3.32 -19.00 28.27
C ASN A 520 3.14 -17.75 29.15
N GLU A 521 2.16 -16.90 28.82
CA GLU A 521 1.87 -15.67 29.55
C GLU A 521 1.10 -15.94 30.86
N GLU A 522 0.21 -16.95 30.91
CA GLU A 522 -0.38 -17.46 32.18
C GLU A 522 0.67 -18.02 33.15
N ASN A 523 1.79 -18.54 32.64
CA ASN A 523 2.89 -19.11 33.45
C ASN A 523 4.00 -18.09 33.77
N ALA A 524 3.93 -16.86 33.27
CA ALA A 524 4.95 -15.83 33.50
C ALA A 524 4.69 -15.08 34.82
N GLU A 525 5.72 -14.99 35.68
CA GLU A 525 5.67 -14.16 36.89
C GLU A 525 5.94 -12.68 36.53
N TYR A 526 4.88 -11.88 36.48
CA TYR A 526 4.94 -10.42 36.33
C TYR A 526 4.83 -9.70 37.67
N ASP A 527 5.52 -8.56 37.82
CA ASP A 527 5.49 -7.74 39.03
C ASP A 527 4.14 -7.02 39.23
N ASP A 528 3.34 -6.85 38.16
CA ASP A 528 2.04 -6.16 38.15
C ASP A 528 1.18 -6.59 36.93
N ASP A 529 -0.15 -6.48 37.06
CA ASP A 529 -1.15 -6.86 36.06
C ASP A 529 -1.03 -6.02 34.76
N GLU A 530 -0.62 -4.75 34.85
CA GLU A 530 -0.42 -3.88 33.67
C GLU A 530 0.81 -4.32 32.86
N ALA A 531 1.91 -4.69 33.53
CA ALA A 531 3.07 -5.29 32.87
C ALA A 531 2.71 -6.63 32.17
N ALA A 532 1.88 -7.46 32.79
CA ALA A 532 1.40 -8.72 32.22
C ALA A 532 0.57 -8.51 30.95
N ALA A 533 -0.45 -7.65 31.02
CA ALA A 533 -1.27 -7.31 29.86
C ALA A 533 -0.43 -6.72 28.71
N ASN A 534 0.59 -5.91 29.04
CA ASN A 534 1.48 -5.31 28.06
C ASN A 534 2.36 -6.33 27.32
N ALA A 535 2.92 -7.30 28.05
CA ALA A 535 3.71 -8.38 27.46
C ALA A 535 2.84 -9.29 26.59
N HIS A 536 1.64 -9.65 27.07
CA HIS A 536 0.68 -10.51 26.38
C HIS A 536 0.27 -9.97 25.00
N PHE A 537 -0.18 -8.71 24.91
CA PHE A 537 -0.54 -8.11 23.61
C PHE A 537 0.65 -8.09 22.63
N SER A 538 1.85 -7.83 23.14
CA SER A 538 3.09 -7.85 22.35
C SER A 538 3.46 -9.27 21.88
N ALA A 539 3.09 -10.31 22.62
CA ALA A 539 3.23 -11.72 22.23
C ALA A 539 2.19 -12.14 21.17
N VAL A 540 0.95 -11.66 21.29
CA VAL A 540 -0.12 -11.84 20.29
C VAL A 540 0.29 -11.23 18.94
N LEU A 541 0.74 -9.97 18.89
CA LEU A 541 1.17 -9.34 17.62
C LEU A 541 2.40 -10.03 17.00
N ARG A 542 3.39 -10.45 17.81
CA ARG A 542 4.53 -11.23 17.31
C ARG A 542 4.11 -12.56 16.67
N THR A 543 3.11 -13.21 17.25
CA THR A 543 2.58 -14.49 16.77
C THR A 543 1.76 -14.30 15.49
N ALA A 544 0.94 -13.26 15.44
CA ALA A 544 0.23 -12.85 14.22
C ALA A 544 1.21 -12.53 13.07
N ASN A 545 2.29 -11.80 13.35
CA ASN A 545 3.35 -11.54 12.36
C ASN A 545 4.06 -12.83 11.90
N GLY A 546 4.28 -13.78 12.81
CA GLY A 546 4.78 -15.12 12.48
C GLY A 546 3.89 -15.83 11.46
N LEU A 547 2.59 -15.94 11.74
CA LEU A 547 1.59 -16.56 10.85
C LEU A 547 1.48 -15.84 9.49
N THR A 548 1.51 -14.51 9.46
CA THR A 548 1.54 -13.75 8.20
C THR A 548 2.83 -14.05 7.40
N SER A 549 3.98 -14.17 8.06
CA SER A 549 5.24 -14.51 7.38
C SER A 549 5.28 -15.93 6.81
N GLU A 550 4.57 -16.89 7.43
CA GLU A 550 4.40 -18.25 6.88
C GLU A 550 3.64 -18.27 5.55
N MET A 551 2.89 -17.22 5.19
CA MET A 551 2.21 -17.12 3.89
C MET A 551 3.19 -17.15 2.71
N ILE A 552 4.38 -16.57 2.86
CA ILE A 552 5.45 -16.63 1.86
C ILE A 552 5.98 -18.06 1.71
N PHE A 553 6.07 -18.82 2.82
CA PHE A 553 6.44 -20.25 2.78
C PHE A 553 5.35 -21.08 2.08
N VAL A 554 4.08 -20.88 2.41
CA VAL A 554 2.95 -21.58 1.79
C VAL A 554 2.94 -21.32 0.28
N GLN A 555 3.05 -20.06 -0.14
CA GLN A 555 3.09 -19.68 -1.56
C GLN A 555 4.26 -20.33 -2.32
N ASN A 556 5.48 -20.32 -1.76
CA ASN A 556 6.70 -20.71 -2.48
C ASN A 556 7.07 -22.20 -2.35
N GLN A 557 6.66 -22.89 -1.29
CA GLN A 557 7.01 -24.30 -1.03
C GLN A 557 5.79 -25.22 -1.05
N MET A 558 4.68 -24.79 -0.45
CA MET A 558 3.49 -25.64 -0.31
C MET A 558 2.63 -25.66 -1.57
N CYS A 559 2.23 -24.49 -2.09
CA CYS A 559 1.37 -24.40 -3.29
C CYS A 559 1.90 -25.17 -4.51
N PRO A 560 3.22 -25.21 -4.82
CA PRO A 560 3.76 -26.06 -5.88
C PRO A 560 3.52 -27.57 -5.70
N CYS A 561 3.23 -28.04 -4.49
CA CYS A 561 2.92 -29.44 -4.22
C CYS A 561 1.46 -29.82 -4.55
N PHE A 562 0.60 -28.85 -4.89
CA PHE A 562 -0.82 -29.06 -5.16
C PHE A 562 -1.22 -28.56 -6.56
N PRO A 563 -2.24 -29.19 -7.20
CA PRO A 563 -2.86 -28.62 -8.39
C PRO A 563 -3.47 -27.23 -8.10
N PRO A 564 -3.36 -26.24 -9.01
CA PRO A 564 -3.79 -24.86 -8.74
C PRO A 564 -5.25 -24.69 -8.30
N TYR A 565 -6.16 -25.57 -8.73
CA TYR A 565 -7.57 -25.54 -8.35
C TYR A 565 -7.86 -25.99 -6.90
N TRP A 566 -6.85 -26.44 -6.15
CA TRP A 566 -6.95 -26.63 -4.70
C TRP A 566 -6.88 -25.29 -3.93
N SER A 567 -6.40 -24.20 -4.56
CA SER A 567 -6.35 -22.84 -3.99
C SER A 567 -5.77 -22.75 -2.57
N ILE A 568 -4.71 -23.52 -2.28
CA ILE A 568 -4.09 -23.66 -0.94
C ILE A 568 -3.65 -22.32 -0.35
N GLU A 569 -3.12 -21.42 -1.18
CA GLU A 569 -2.76 -20.05 -0.79
C GLU A 569 -3.97 -19.28 -0.23
N THR A 570 -5.11 -19.35 -0.91
CA THR A 570 -6.36 -18.75 -0.46
C THR A 570 -6.85 -19.41 0.84
N LEU A 571 -6.75 -20.74 0.94
CA LEU A 571 -7.12 -21.47 2.16
C LEU A 571 -6.34 -20.99 3.37
N TRP A 572 -5.01 -20.88 3.24
CA TRP A 572 -4.11 -20.41 4.29
C TRP A 572 -4.38 -18.95 4.63
N ALA A 573 -4.41 -18.07 3.63
CA ALA A 573 -4.64 -16.64 3.83
C ALA A 573 -5.96 -16.37 4.57
N THR A 574 -7.05 -17.05 4.21
CA THR A 574 -8.33 -16.88 4.92
C THR A 574 -8.30 -17.48 6.34
N CYS A 575 -7.53 -18.54 6.60
CA CYS A 575 -7.30 -19.05 7.96
C CYS A 575 -6.57 -18.00 8.82
N VAL A 576 -5.41 -17.52 8.35
CA VAL A 576 -4.58 -16.53 9.06
C VAL A 576 -5.37 -15.24 9.29
N ALA A 577 -6.04 -14.72 8.26
CA ALA A 577 -6.87 -13.53 8.38
C ALA A 577 -7.97 -13.68 9.44
N HIS A 578 -8.66 -14.81 9.49
CA HIS A 578 -9.71 -15.06 10.49
C HIS A 578 -9.16 -15.23 11.91
N ILE A 579 -8.08 -16.00 12.10
CA ILE A 579 -7.51 -16.25 13.43
C ILE A 579 -6.85 -14.97 13.97
N CYS A 580 -6.00 -14.30 13.19
CA CYS A 580 -5.35 -13.07 13.63
C CYS A 580 -6.36 -11.94 13.90
N SER A 581 -7.41 -11.79 13.05
CA SER A 581 -8.46 -10.80 13.35
C SER A 581 -9.25 -11.16 14.61
N LYS A 582 -9.64 -12.42 14.82
CA LYS A 582 -10.30 -12.87 16.07
C LYS A 582 -9.46 -12.53 17.30
N GLU A 583 -8.22 -13.00 17.36
CA GLU A 583 -7.37 -12.84 18.56
C GLU A 583 -7.04 -11.35 18.82
N ILE A 584 -6.74 -10.56 17.78
CA ILE A 584 -6.50 -9.11 17.94
C ILE A 584 -7.78 -8.40 18.39
N LEU A 585 -8.95 -8.72 17.81
CA LEU A 585 -10.23 -8.15 18.22
C LEU A 585 -10.56 -8.49 19.68
N GLU A 586 -10.27 -9.71 20.14
CA GLU A 586 -10.44 -10.09 21.55
C GLU A 586 -9.54 -9.24 22.46
N GLN A 587 -8.26 -9.04 22.11
CA GLN A 587 -7.34 -8.22 22.92
C GLN A 587 -7.72 -6.73 23.00
N ILE A 588 -8.27 -6.14 21.93
CA ILE A 588 -8.65 -4.72 21.92
C ILE A 588 -10.08 -4.44 22.40
N GLY A 589 -10.81 -5.47 22.87
CA GLY A 589 -12.18 -5.31 23.37
C GLY A 589 -13.26 -5.21 22.29
N GLY A 590 -13.07 -5.91 21.16
CA GLY A 590 -13.95 -5.97 20.01
C GLY A 590 -13.69 -4.89 18.96
N LYS A 591 -14.48 -4.88 17.88
CA LYS A 591 -14.34 -3.94 16.75
C LYS A 591 -14.37 -2.47 17.12
N GLU A 592 -15.08 -2.13 18.20
CA GLU A 592 -15.15 -0.75 18.69
C GLU A 592 -13.88 -0.31 19.44
N GLY A 593 -12.89 -1.19 19.60
CA GLY A 593 -11.58 -0.86 20.18
C GLY A 593 -11.64 -0.43 21.64
N HIS A 594 -12.55 -1.01 22.43
CA HIS A 594 -12.83 -0.57 23.81
C HIS A 594 -11.63 -0.60 24.75
N LEU A 595 -10.62 -1.42 24.49
CA LEU A 595 -9.38 -1.53 25.27
C LEU A 595 -8.18 -0.84 24.60
N LEU A 596 -8.33 -0.19 23.44
CA LEU A 596 -7.28 0.66 22.86
C LEU A 596 -6.81 1.77 23.82
N PRO A 597 -7.68 2.40 24.64
CA PRO A 597 -7.27 3.33 25.70
C PRO A 597 -6.35 2.72 26.78
N GLU A 598 -6.21 1.40 26.83
CA GLU A 598 -5.38 0.68 27.81
C GLU A 598 -4.03 0.26 27.24
N LEU A 599 -3.92 0.07 25.93
CA LEU A 599 -2.65 -0.17 25.25
C LEU A 599 -1.74 1.05 25.39
N ASN A 600 -0.43 0.83 25.57
CA ASN A 600 0.56 1.89 25.57
C ASN A 600 0.84 2.41 24.14
N ALA A 601 1.43 3.61 24.02
CA ALA A 601 1.69 4.25 22.73
C ALA A 601 2.51 3.37 21.77
N SER A 602 3.43 2.57 22.32
CA SER A 602 4.32 1.71 21.55
C SER A 602 3.56 0.53 20.92
N GLN A 603 2.58 -0.04 21.63
CA GLN A 603 1.69 -1.09 21.14
C GLN A 603 0.67 -0.61 20.12
N LEU A 604 0.18 0.64 20.27
CA LEU A 604 -0.70 1.24 19.27
C LEU A 604 0.02 1.38 17.93
N LEU A 605 1.30 1.81 17.95
CA LEU A 605 2.14 1.86 16.75
C LEU A 605 2.43 0.45 16.19
N ASP A 606 2.74 -0.53 17.03
CA ASP A 606 2.98 -1.92 16.58
C ASP A 606 1.73 -2.54 15.93
N LEU A 607 0.53 -2.22 16.45
CA LEU A 607 -0.75 -2.64 15.86
C LEU A 607 -1.00 -1.96 14.51
N VAL A 608 -0.78 -0.64 14.41
CA VAL A 608 -0.90 0.11 13.15
C VAL A 608 0.04 -0.48 12.09
N ALA A 609 1.32 -0.64 12.42
CA ALA A 609 2.34 -1.18 11.51
C ALA A 609 2.05 -2.64 11.10
N TRP A 610 1.54 -3.47 12.03
CA TRP A 610 1.14 -4.84 11.71
C TRP A 610 -0.04 -4.88 10.73
N VAL A 611 -1.07 -4.04 10.92
CA VAL A 611 -2.22 -3.99 9.99
C VAL A 611 -1.79 -3.48 8.61
N GLU A 612 -0.94 -2.45 8.53
CA GLU A 612 -0.37 -1.96 7.26
C GLU A 612 0.36 -3.09 6.52
N ASN A 613 1.28 -3.79 7.19
CA ASN A 613 2.05 -4.89 6.61
C ASN A 613 1.18 -6.10 6.22
N PHE A 614 0.19 -6.45 7.05
CA PHE A 614 -0.79 -7.50 6.74
C PHE A 614 -1.59 -7.15 5.49
N ARG A 615 -2.08 -5.90 5.38
CA ARG A 615 -2.80 -5.41 4.20
C ARG A 615 -1.93 -5.46 2.94
N GLU A 616 -0.69 -4.98 3.01
CA GLU A 616 0.26 -5.04 1.88
C GLU A 616 0.49 -6.49 1.42
N THR A 617 0.79 -7.41 2.35
CA THR A 617 0.99 -8.83 2.03
C THR A 617 -0.25 -9.49 1.41
N ILE A 618 -1.45 -9.12 1.87
CA ILE A 618 -2.73 -9.61 1.34
C ILE A 618 -3.05 -9.01 -0.04
N GLU A 619 -2.71 -7.74 -0.28
CA GLU A 619 -2.94 -7.07 -1.57
C GLU A 619 -1.97 -7.55 -2.66
N GLU A 620 -0.70 -7.83 -2.30
CA GLU A 620 0.26 -8.51 -3.18
C GLU A 620 -0.21 -9.92 -3.58
N SER A 621 -0.79 -10.67 -2.64
CA SER A 621 -1.27 -12.04 -2.86
C SER A 621 -2.63 -12.08 -3.58
N PHE A 622 -3.51 -11.12 -3.31
CA PHE A 622 -4.89 -11.06 -3.82
C PHE A 622 -5.24 -9.67 -4.38
N PRO A 623 -4.77 -9.32 -5.59
CA PRO A 623 -5.05 -8.02 -6.19
C PRO A 623 -6.56 -7.70 -6.28
N ASN A 624 -6.92 -6.45 -5.98
CA ASN A 624 -8.30 -5.94 -5.94
C ASN A 624 -9.21 -6.53 -4.85
N ILE A 625 -8.67 -7.26 -3.85
CA ILE A 625 -9.46 -7.70 -2.68
C ILE A 625 -10.07 -6.52 -1.89
N MET A 626 -9.47 -5.33 -2.03
CA MET A 626 -9.88 -4.06 -1.43
C MET A 626 -11.18 -3.51 -2.02
N ASP A 627 -11.47 -3.81 -3.29
CA ASP A 627 -12.69 -3.37 -3.99
C ASP A 627 -13.89 -4.29 -3.73
N HIS A 628 -13.68 -5.43 -3.05
CA HIS A 628 -14.72 -6.39 -2.76
C HIS A 628 -15.43 -6.04 -1.45
N ASP A 629 -16.67 -5.55 -1.54
CA ASP A 629 -17.45 -5.21 -0.34
C ASP A 629 -18.07 -6.49 0.28
N PRO A 630 -17.70 -6.88 1.52
CA PRO A 630 -18.07 -8.17 2.10
C PRO A 630 -19.57 -8.25 2.42
N LYS A 631 -20.20 -9.38 2.09
CA LYS A 631 -21.64 -9.64 2.28
C LYS A 631 -21.94 -10.33 3.62
N VAL A 632 -20.97 -11.05 4.18
CA VAL A 632 -21.10 -11.86 5.40
C VAL A 632 -20.10 -11.41 6.46
N SER A 633 -20.55 -11.38 7.72
CA SER A 633 -19.71 -11.12 8.89
C SER A 633 -19.21 -12.41 9.53
N PHE A 634 -17.91 -12.51 9.78
CA PHE A 634 -17.24 -13.71 10.31
C PHE A 634 -16.72 -13.53 11.75
N ASP A 635 -17.53 -12.89 12.59
CA ASP A 635 -17.15 -12.43 13.94
C ASP A 635 -16.79 -13.54 14.94
N SER A 636 -17.47 -14.69 14.87
CA SER A 636 -17.35 -15.76 15.87
C SER A 636 -17.43 -17.17 15.28
N GLU A 637 -17.80 -17.29 14.00
CA GLU A 637 -17.90 -18.57 13.31
C GLU A 637 -16.86 -18.64 12.20
N ARG A 638 -16.07 -19.71 12.26
CA ARG A 638 -15.08 -20.08 11.26
C ARG A 638 -15.72 -20.15 9.86
N PRO A 639 -15.17 -19.49 8.83
CA PRO A 639 -15.79 -19.41 7.51
C PRO A 639 -15.94 -20.80 6.87
N GLN A 640 -17.05 -21.07 6.19
CA GLN A 640 -17.25 -22.34 5.48
C GLN A 640 -16.58 -22.26 4.09
N LEU A 641 -15.26 -22.44 4.05
CA LEU A 641 -14.44 -22.30 2.83
C LEU A 641 -14.57 -23.45 1.83
N LEU A 642 -15.25 -24.55 2.19
CA LEU A 642 -15.47 -25.69 1.29
C LEU A 642 -16.85 -25.57 0.64
N GLY A 643 -16.90 -25.68 -0.69
CA GLY A 643 -18.15 -25.62 -1.46
C GLY A 643 -19.12 -26.77 -1.16
N GLU A 644 -20.29 -26.78 -1.79
CA GLU A 644 -21.37 -27.76 -1.50
C GLU A 644 -20.94 -29.23 -1.66
N ASP A 645 -20.01 -29.53 -2.57
CA ASP A 645 -19.45 -30.88 -2.77
C ASP A 645 -18.21 -31.18 -1.88
N ALA A 646 -17.73 -30.16 -1.18
CA ALA A 646 -16.50 -30.07 -0.41
C ALA A 646 -15.20 -30.39 -1.16
N LYS A 647 -15.20 -30.52 -2.50
CA LYS A 647 -14.03 -30.86 -3.34
C LYS A 647 -13.31 -29.66 -3.94
N SER A 648 -13.87 -28.47 -3.79
CA SER A 648 -13.23 -27.21 -4.15
C SER A 648 -13.43 -26.19 -3.05
N ILE A 649 -12.55 -25.20 -3.03
CA ILE A 649 -12.70 -24.03 -2.18
C ILE A 649 -13.78 -23.14 -2.79
N ASP A 650 -14.70 -22.67 -1.94
CA ASP A 650 -15.65 -21.63 -2.30
C ASP A 650 -14.91 -20.29 -2.36
N MET A 651 -14.46 -19.94 -3.56
CA MET A 651 -13.68 -18.72 -3.80
C MET A 651 -14.48 -17.44 -3.53
N ASP A 652 -15.82 -17.48 -3.58
CA ASP A 652 -16.65 -16.33 -3.25
C ASP A 652 -16.68 -16.13 -1.74
N VAL A 653 -16.92 -17.20 -0.95
CA VAL A 653 -16.87 -17.15 0.53
C VAL A 653 -15.47 -16.81 1.03
N ALA A 654 -14.41 -17.35 0.42
CA ALA A 654 -13.03 -17.07 0.82
C ALA A 654 -12.64 -15.59 0.58
N LYS A 655 -13.07 -15.00 -0.55
CA LYS A 655 -12.89 -13.57 -0.82
C LYS A 655 -13.72 -12.70 0.12
N ASP A 656 -14.98 -13.08 0.38
CA ASP A 656 -15.85 -12.35 1.31
C ASP A 656 -15.23 -12.32 2.72
N ALA A 657 -14.67 -13.43 3.19
CA ALA A 657 -14.00 -13.54 4.48
C ALA A 657 -12.67 -12.76 4.55
N LEU A 658 -11.86 -12.79 3.48
CA LEU A 658 -10.62 -12.00 3.39
C LEU A 658 -10.90 -10.49 3.37
N ALA A 659 -11.84 -10.05 2.53
CA ALA A 659 -12.26 -8.66 2.46
C ALA A 659 -12.87 -8.19 3.79
N TYR A 660 -13.66 -9.05 4.44
CA TYR A 660 -14.21 -8.77 5.77
C TYR A 660 -13.13 -8.57 6.84
N ALA A 661 -12.15 -9.49 6.92
CA ALA A 661 -11.06 -9.38 7.87
C ALA A 661 -10.20 -8.14 7.61
N ASN A 662 -9.86 -7.87 6.34
CA ASN A 662 -9.08 -6.70 5.94
C ASN A 662 -9.81 -5.38 6.28
N LYS A 663 -11.10 -5.27 5.93
CA LYS A 663 -11.93 -4.10 6.27
C LYS A 663 -12.04 -3.87 7.78
N THR A 664 -12.29 -4.94 8.54
CA THR A 664 -12.40 -4.89 10.01
C THR A 664 -11.08 -4.51 10.67
N LEU A 665 -9.95 -5.08 10.21
CA LEU A 665 -8.62 -4.72 10.70
C LEU A 665 -8.24 -3.29 10.30
N TRP A 666 -8.66 -2.80 9.14
CA TRP A 666 -8.43 -1.41 8.74
C TRP A 666 -9.23 -0.41 9.60
N GLU A 667 -10.47 -0.73 9.94
CA GLU A 667 -11.24 0.04 10.94
C GLU A 667 -10.49 0.07 12.29
N VAL A 668 -9.92 -1.05 12.73
CA VAL A 668 -9.08 -1.13 13.95
C VAL A 668 -7.80 -0.31 13.83
N HIS A 669 -7.13 -0.30 12.66
CA HIS A 669 -5.97 0.54 12.38
C HIS A 669 -6.32 2.02 12.55
N ASP A 670 -7.42 2.48 11.95
CA ASP A 670 -7.84 3.88 12.09
C ASP A 670 -8.18 4.24 13.54
N LEU A 671 -8.80 3.33 14.30
CA LEU A 671 -9.04 3.52 15.74
C LEU A 671 -7.75 3.60 16.57
N ALA A 672 -6.76 2.76 16.27
CA ALA A 672 -5.49 2.72 17.00
C ALA A 672 -4.62 3.95 16.68
N LYS A 673 -4.60 4.35 15.40
CA LYS A 673 -4.00 5.60 14.90
C LYS A 673 -4.63 6.82 15.57
N ASP A 674 -5.95 6.93 15.56
CA ASP A 674 -6.71 8.01 16.20
C ASP A 674 -6.34 8.18 17.69
N GLU A 675 -6.34 7.08 18.44
CA GLU A 675 -5.99 7.05 19.86
C GLU A 675 -4.52 7.43 20.10
N PHE A 676 -3.60 6.94 19.25
CA PHE A 676 -2.18 7.32 19.30
C PHE A 676 -1.97 8.81 19.02
N LEU A 677 -2.62 9.36 17.98
CA LEU A 677 -2.56 10.78 17.63
C LEU A 677 -3.12 11.64 18.78
N PHE A 678 -4.27 11.27 19.36
CA PHE A 678 -4.83 12.00 20.50
C PHE A 678 -3.86 12.08 21.68
N ARG A 679 -3.23 10.96 22.05
CA ARG A 679 -2.24 10.95 23.15
C ARG A 679 -0.96 11.70 22.80
N THR A 680 -0.47 11.58 21.57
CA THR A 680 0.71 12.31 21.09
C THR A 680 0.46 13.81 21.16
N LYS A 681 -0.76 14.27 20.86
CA LYS A 681 -1.17 15.66 21.01
C LYS A 681 -1.10 16.10 22.48
N GLU A 682 -1.81 15.43 23.39
CA GLU A 682 -1.85 15.78 24.81
C GLU A 682 -0.45 15.77 25.43
N GLN A 683 0.31 14.70 25.18
CA GLN A 683 1.65 14.52 25.74
C GLN A 683 2.63 15.57 25.22
N THR A 684 2.64 15.83 23.91
CA THR A 684 3.53 16.83 23.32
C THR A 684 3.17 18.25 23.78
N ASP A 685 1.88 18.58 23.91
CA ASP A 685 1.44 19.87 24.45
C ASP A 685 1.85 20.05 25.93
N GLU A 686 1.55 19.09 26.81
CA GLU A 686 1.96 19.10 28.22
C GLU A 686 3.48 19.27 28.37
N TRP A 687 4.25 18.60 27.51
CA TRP A 687 5.69 18.65 27.50
C TRP A 687 6.23 19.99 26.99
N LEU A 688 5.69 20.52 25.89
CA LEU A 688 6.10 21.80 25.34
C LEU A 688 5.73 22.97 26.28
N ILE A 689 4.59 22.91 26.98
CA ILE A 689 4.27 23.85 28.07
C ILE A 689 5.41 23.87 29.09
N ARG A 690 5.83 22.70 29.59
CA ARG A 690 6.93 22.62 30.58
C ARG A 690 8.27 23.09 30.04
N VAL A 691 8.57 22.84 28.76
CA VAL A 691 9.82 23.30 28.14
C VAL A 691 9.80 24.82 28.00
N TYR A 692 8.77 25.41 27.41
CA TYR A 692 8.69 26.85 27.15
C TYR A 692 8.46 27.72 28.40
N GLU A 693 8.01 27.13 29.51
CA GLU A 693 7.89 27.79 30.83
C GLU A 693 9.12 27.56 31.74
N ALA A 694 10.14 26.83 31.27
CA ALA A 694 11.34 26.55 32.05
C ALA A 694 12.31 27.75 32.13
N GLU A 695 13.16 27.75 33.16
CA GLU A 695 14.31 28.66 33.22
C GLU A 695 15.43 28.12 32.32
N HIS A 696 15.54 28.66 31.10
CA HIS A 696 16.59 28.26 30.16
C HIS A 696 17.95 28.88 30.50
N THR A 697 19.00 28.08 30.44
CA THR A 697 20.34 28.55 30.78
C THR A 697 20.92 29.41 29.66
N LYS A 698 21.01 30.74 29.87
CA LYS A 698 21.77 31.64 29.00
C LYS A 698 23.24 31.18 28.94
N SER A 699 23.76 30.95 27.73
CA SER A 699 25.14 30.54 27.48
C SER A 699 25.70 31.23 26.23
N GLN A 700 26.99 31.06 25.98
CA GLN A 700 27.70 31.68 24.86
C GLN A 700 28.42 30.60 24.05
N THR A 701 28.29 30.62 22.73
CA THR A 701 28.98 29.69 21.84
C THR A 701 30.49 29.96 21.82
N ALA A 702 31.27 29.04 21.24
CA ALA A 702 32.70 29.24 21.04
C ALA A 702 33.06 30.46 20.16
N GLU A 703 32.07 31.01 19.45
CA GLU A 703 32.19 32.16 18.53
C GLU A 703 31.64 33.47 19.14
N GLY A 704 31.23 33.45 20.42
CA GLY A 704 30.71 34.63 21.11
C GLY A 704 29.18 34.79 21.05
N LYS A 705 28.47 33.95 20.29
CA LYS A 705 27.02 34.07 20.07
C LYS A 705 26.25 33.72 21.34
N LEU A 706 25.29 34.54 21.74
CA LEU A 706 24.41 34.24 22.87
C LEU A 706 23.35 33.22 22.44
N ILE A 707 23.10 32.22 23.27
CA ILE A 707 22.07 31.19 23.07
C ILE A 707 21.47 30.80 24.43
N THR A 708 20.30 30.18 24.43
CA THR A 708 19.73 29.52 25.61
C THR A 708 19.71 28.00 25.38
N SER A 709 19.14 27.24 26.31
CA SER A 709 18.89 25.80 26.13
C SER A 709 17.59 25.49 25.37
N LEU A 710 16.76 26.50 25.05
CA LEU A 710 15.42 26.31 24.47
C LEU A 710 15.43 25.42 23.22
N CYS A 711 16.38 25.64 22.31
CA CYS A 711 16.50 24.88 21.07
C CYS A 711 16.74 23.39 21.35
N GLU A 712 17.70 23.09 22.21
CA GLU A 712 18.05 21.73 22.66
C GLU A 712 16.93 21.08 23.48
N ASP A 713 16.27 21.82 24.37
CA ASP A 713 15.20 21.31 25.23
C ASP A 713 13.96 20.95 24.37
N VAL A 714 13.60 21.78 23.39
CA VAL A 714 12.50 21.51 22.45
C VAL A 714 12.81 20.31 21.55
N TYR A 715 13.98 20.27 20.91
CA TYR A 715 14.30 19.22 19.93
C TYR A 715 14.76 17.91 20.54
N SER A 716 15.32 17.89 21.75
CA SER A 716 15.54 16.63 22.48
C SER A 716 14.22 15.95 22.82
N LEU A 717 13.20 16.73 23.20
CA LEU A 717 11.87 16.24 23.52
C LEU A 717 11.08 15.79 22.28
N ALA A 718 11.00 16.64 21.25
CA ALA A 718 10.35 16.30 19.99
C ALA A 718 11.07 15.12 19.30
N GLY A 719 12.40 15.09 19.34
CA GLY A 719 13.22 14.03 18.75
C GLY A 719 12.96 12.64 19.32
N VAL A 720 12.61 12.51 20.61
CA VAL A 720 12.20 11.22 21.21
C VAL A 720 10.89 10.71 20.60
N GLN A 721 9.89 11.58 20.41
CA GLN A 721 8.62 11.21 19.79
C GLN A 721 8.81 10.86 18.31
N LEU A 722 9.52 11.70 17.56
CA LEU A 722 9.81 11.49 16.14
C LEU A 722 10.60 10.19 15.92
N THR A 723 11.59 9.89 16.78
CA THR A 723 12.32 8.61 16.74
C THR A 723 11.40 7.43 17.03
N THR A 724 10.54 7.52 18.05
CA THR A 724 9.60 6.44 18.41
C THR A 724 8.60 6.14 17.28
N ILE A 725 8.10 7.18 16.61
CA ILE A 725 7.23 7.08 15.44
C ILE A 725 7.97 6.41 14.27
N ARG A 726 9.17 6.91 13.96
CA ARG A 726 10.02 6.45 12.84
C ARG A 726 10.51 5.00 12.99
N GLU A 727 10.81 4.56 14.21
CA GLU A 727 11.31 3.19 14.46
C GLU A 727 10.22 2.11 14.41
N ARG A 728 8.94 2.49 14.55
CA ARG A 728 7.82 1.55 14.69
C ARG A 728 6.86 1.51 13.50
N LEU A 729 6.60 2.64 12.84
CA LEU A 729 5.72 2.67 11.67
C LEU A 729 6.44 2.22 10.40
N THR A 730 5.65 1.79 9.40
CA THR A 730 6.23 1.39 8.12
C THR A 730 6.76 2.60 7.36
N LYS A 731 7.80 2.40 6.53
CA LYS A 731 8.39 3.47 5.70
C LYS A 731 7.42 4.10 4.68
N LYS A 732 6.22 3.54 4.52
CA LYS A 732 5.15 4.02 3.62
C LYS A 732 3.94 4.56 4.40
N SER A 733 3.98 4.59 5.73
CA SER A 733 2.83 4.87 6.58
C SER A 733 2.35 6.31 6.47
N ASP A 734 1.08 6.51 6.08
CA ASP A 734 0.44 7.81 6.16
C ASP A 734 0.15 8.24 7.61
N ALA A 735 0.02 7.27 8.53
CA ALA A 735 -0.11 7.54 9.96
C ALA A 735 1.16 8.21 10.54
N MET A 736 2.33 7.87 10.01
CA MET A 736 3.59 8.52 10.35
C MET A 736 3.58 10.01 9.98
N VAL A 737 3.14 10.35 8.76
CA VAL A 737 3.04 11.76 8.32
C VAL A 737 2.05 12.54 9.18
N GLN A 738 0.89 11.95 9.50
CA GLN A 738 -0.09 12.57 10.41
C GLN A 738 0.47 12.81 11.82
N ALA A 739 1.27 11.88 12.35
CA ALA A 739 1.88 12.00 13.66
C ALA A 739 3.02 13.04 13.71
N VAL A 740 3.87 13.09 12.69
CA VAL A 740 4.90 14.13 12.54
C VAL A 740 4.26 15.51 12.36
N GLY A 741 3.25 15.62 11.50
CA GLY A 741 2.48 16.85 11.27
C GLY A 741 1.79 17.37 12.52
N LEU A 742 1.31 16.49 13.39
CA LEU A 742 0.77 16.83 14.70
C LEU A 742 1.83 17.39 15.65
N ILE A 743 3.03 16.81 15.68
CA ILE A 743 4.15 17.33 16.49
C ILE A 743 4.56 18.72 15.98
N PHE A 744 4.68 18.89 14.65
CA PHE A 744 4.98 20.19 14.04
C PHE A 744 3.88 21.23 14.32
N LYS A 745 2.61 20.82 14.35
CA LYS A 745 1.48 21.68 14.74
C LYS A 745 1.62 22.16 16.18
N ASN A 746 1.88 21.26 17.13
CA ASN A 746 2.05 21.62 18.54
C ASN A 746 3.26 22.56 18.73
N LEU A 747 4.38 22.31 18.03
CA LEU A 747 5.55 23.19 18.00
C LEU A 747 5.19 24.59 17.45
N TYR A 748 4.45 24.64 16.34
CA TYR A 748 3.98 25.88 15.70
C TYR A 748 3.06 26.68 16.63
N GLU A 749 2.08 26.02 17.26
CA GLU A 749 1.12 26.65 18.18
C GLU A 749 1.84 27.16 19.44
N LYS A 750 2.73 26.37 20.05
CA LYS A 750 3.49 26.80 21.24
C LYS A 750 4.46 27.96 20.96
N GLN A 751 5.16 27.92 19.82
CA GLN A 751 6.02 29.03 19.38
C GLN A 751 5.22 30.32 19.13
N ILE A 752 3.95 30.23 18.68
CA ILE A 752 3.09 31.41 18.55
C ILE A 752 2.78 32.04 19.90
N GLU A 753 2.44 31.23 20.90
CA GLU A 753 2.10 31.67 22.25
C GLU A 753 3.30 32.25 23.01
N SER A 754 4.41 31.51 23.05
CA SER A 754 5.48 31.74 24.02
C SER A 754 6.61 32.65 23.53
N ARG A 755 6.68 33.00 22.23
CA ARG A 755 7.80 33.79 21.67
C ARG A 755 8.14 35.05 22.48
N ASN A 756 7.13 35.80 22.92
CA ASN A 756 7.37 37.08 23.59
C ASN A 756 8.06 36.93 24.96
N ASN A 757 7.97 35.75 25.59
CA ASN A 757 8.60 35.44 26.89
C ASN A 757 10.14 35.46 26.81
N PHE A 758 10.71 35.27 25.62
CA PHE A 758 12.16 35.27 25.39
C PHE A 758 12.71 36.63 24.93
N LEU A 759 11.91 37.70 25.05
CA LEU A 759 12.21 39.01 24.47
C LEU A 759 12.10 40.11 25.53
N GLU A 760 12.75 39.93 26.69
CA GLU A 760 12.62 40.83 27.85
C GLU A 760 13.65 41.97 27.84
N ASP A 761 14.91 41.64 27.52
CA ASP A 761 16.10 42.48 27.57
C ASP A 761 16.93 42.37 26.26
N PHE A 762 18.04 43.09 26.16
CA PHE A 762 18.91 43.11 24.96
C PHE A 762 19.50 41.72 24.69
N GLU A 763 20.05 41.07 25.71
CA GLU A 763 20.73 39.78 25.64
C GLU A 763 19.78 38.60 25.34
N THR A 764 18.55 38.62 25.86
CA THR A 764 17.49 37.65 25.55
C THR A 764 17.01 37.83 24.12
N CYS A 765 16.81 39.06 23.63
CA CYS A 765 16.49 39.25 22.21
C CYS A 765 17.60 38.73 21.29
N CYS A 766 18.88 38.86 21.68
CA CYS A 766 19.99 38.26 20.95
C CYS A 766 19.93 36.72 20.99
N ALA A 767 19.81 36.14 22.19
CA ALA A 767 19.78 34.69 22.38
C ALA A 767 18.58 34.03 21.67
N ALA A 768 17.39 34.61 21.81
CA ALA A 768 16.17 34.14 21.15
C ALA A 768 16.28 34.23 19.62
N SER A 769 16.90 35.29 19.09
CA SER A 769 17.12 35.42 17.64
C SER A 769 17.97 34.27 17.10
N ASN A 770 19.08 33.95 17.77
CA ASN A 770 19.94 32.84 17.41
C ASN A 770 19.24 31.48 17.61
N ASP A 771 18.57 31.27 18.75
CA ASP A 771 17.87 30.01 19.04
C ASP A 771 16.75 29.73 18.05
N PHE A 772 15.97 30.74 17.63
CA PHE A 772 14.93 30.55 16.62
C PHE A 772 15.51 30.21 15.24
N ILE A 773 16.70 30.70 14.85
CA ILE A 773 17.40 30.19 13.65
C ILE A 773 17.82 28.72 13.85
N ARG A 774 18.46 28.39 14.97
CA ARG A 774 18.89 27.01 15.27
C ARG A 774 17.72 26.03 15.30
N MET A 775 16.54 26.47 15.76
CA MET A 775 15.30 25.70 15.70
C MET A 775 14.81 25.51 14.26
N SER A 776 14.96 26.52 13.40
CA SER A 776 14.71 26.38 11.96
C SER A 776 15.66 25.35 11.34
N ASP A 777 16.96 25.46 11.59
CA ASP A 777 17.99 24.57 11.04
C ASP A 777 17.77 23.10 11.49
N ASN A 778 17.54 22.88 12.79
CA ASN A 778 17.23 21.54 13.33
C ASN A 778 15.93 20.97 12.73
N CYS A 779 14.93 21.81 12.44
CA CYS A 779 13.70 21.37 11.79
C CYS A 779 13.96 20.92 10.35
N GLU A 780 14.82 21.62 9.61
CA GLU A 780 15.19 21.27 8.23
C GLU A 780 16.00 19.96 8.19
N GLU A 781 16.96 19.78 9.10
CA GLU A 781 17.74 18.54 9.24
C GLU A 781 16.83 17.33 9.52
N ILE A 782 15.92 17.43 10.50
CA ILE A 782 14.98 16.37 10.86
C ILE A 782 14.05 16.01 9.69
N VAL A 783 13.56 16.99 8.93
CA VAL A 783 12.68 16.75 7.78
C VAL A 783 13.46 16.08 6.65
N SER A 784 14.70 16.51 6.40
CA SER A 784 15.60 15.86 5.43
C SER A 784 15.86 14.39 5.80
N ASP A 785 16.21 14.10 7.04
CA ASP A 785 16.43 12.73 7.54
C ASP A 785 15.18 11.85 7.39
N LEU A 786 14.00 12.39 7.73
CA LEU A 786 12.72 11.69 7.56
C LEU A 786 12.41 11.41 6.08
N MET A 787 12.70 12.35 5.17
CA MET A 787 12.50 12.16 3.73
C MET A 787 13.50 11.17 3.12
N GLU A 788 14.75 11.14 3.58
CA GLU A 788 15.77 10.18 3.09
C GLU A 788 15.47 8.73 3.53
N GLU A 789 14.89 8.54 4.72
CA GLU A 789 14.63 7.21 5.25
C GLU A 789 13.28 6.60 4.85
N THR A 790 12.38 7.36 4.23
CA THR A 790 10.99 6.94 3.97
C THR A 790 10.68 6.79 2.48
N ASN A 791 9.64 6.02 2.15
CA ASN A 791 9.16 5.77 0.79
C ASN A 791 7.70 6.26 0.68
N LEU A 792 7.47 7.52 1.04
CA LEU A 792 6.15 8.13 1.10
C LEU A 792 5.51 8.29 -0.29
N SER A 793 4.18 8.45 -0.31
CA SER A 793 3.48 8.86 -1.53
C SER A 793 3.80 10.32 -1.86
N GLU A 794 3.62 10.71 -3.13
CA GLU A 794 3.81 12.11 -3.58
C GLU A 794 2.94 13.09 -2.77
N ALA A 795 1.68 12.72 -2.49
CA ALA A 795 0.76 13.52 -1.68
C ALA A 795 1.19 13.59 -0.20
N SER A 796 1.64 12.48 0.39
CA SER A 796 2.10 12.45 1.79
C SER A 796 3.42 13.23 1.96
N THR A 797 4.24 13.30 0.91
CA THR A 797 5.45 14.14 0.83
C THR A 797 5.09 15.62 0.75
N GLU A 798 4.16 16.01 -0.15
CA GLU A 798 3.69 17.39 -0.30
C GLU A 798 3.10 17.93 1.02
N ILE A 799 2.31 17.11 1.75
CA ILE A 799 1.76 17.47 3.07
C ILE A 799 2.87 17.73 4.10
N LEU A 800 3.90 16.87 4.16
CA LEU A 800 5.02 17.01 5.08
C LEU A 800 5.87 18.25 4.76
N GLU A 801 6.11 18.52 3.47
CA GLU A 801 6.80 19.74 3.00
C GLU A 801 6.00 21.01 3.31
N GLU A 802 4.66 21.02 3.16
CA GLU A 802 3.84 22.20 3.49
C GLU A 802 3.85 22.49 5.00
N GLN A 803 3.72 21.45 5.83
CA GLN A 803 3.70 21.55 7.29
C GLN A 803 5.04 21.97 7.88
N SER A 804 6.14 21.35 7.41
CA SER A 804 7.50 21.76 7.79
C SER A 804 7.82 23.16 7.31
N GLY A 805 7.50 23.51 6.05
CA GLY A 805 7.70 24.85 5.49
C GLY A 805 6.97 25.95 6.28
N ALA A 806 5.78 25.67 6.82
CA ALA A 806 5.08 26.59 7.71
C ALA A 806 5.78 26.79 9.06
N LEU A 807 6.37 25.73 9.64
CA LEU A 807 7.12 25.79 10.90
C LEU A 807 8.49 26.48 10.73
N LEU A 808 9.24 26.14 9.68
CA LEU A 808 10.47 26.82 9.27
C LEU A 808 10.25 28.31 9.04
N GLY A 809 9.19 28.66 8.30
CA GLY A 809 8.79 30.05 8.06
C GLY A 809 8.40 30.80 9.33
N LEU A 810 7.82 30.11 10.32
CA LEU A 810 7.51 30.70 11.63
C LEU A 810 8.80 31.05 12.38
N TYR A 811 9.67 30.07 12.61
CA TYR A 811 10.93 30.23 13.34
C TYR A 811 11.85 31.28 12.69
N SER A 812 12.04 31.21 11.37
CA SER A 812 12.78 32.22 10.61
C SER A 812 12.19 33.63 10.76
N SER A 813 10.86 33.76 10.77
CA SER A 813 10.21 35.08 10.97
C SER A 813 10.35 35.61 12.40
N ASP A 814 10.47 34.72 13.38
CA ASP A 814 10.67 35.08 14.79
C ASP A 814 12.10 35.47 15.11
N ALA A 815 13.08 34.80 14.50
CA ALA A 815 14.48 35.20 14.58
C ALA A 815 14.67 36.65 14.10
N VAL A 816 14.03 37.00 12.97
CA VAL A 816 14.03 38.37 12.43
C VAL A 816 13.26 39.33 13.35
N PHE A 817 12.11 38.92 13.90
CA PHE A 817 11.37 39.75 14.85
C PHE A 817 12.19 40.05 16.11
N ALA A 818 12.87 39.04 16.65
CA ALA A 818 13.72 39.15 17.84
C ALA A 818 14.92 40.09 17.60
N SER A 819 15.69 39.87 16.52
CA SER A 819 16.83 40.72 16.16
C SER A 819 16.41 42.17 15.87
N GLN A 820 15.26 42.39 15.24
CA GLN A 820 14.73 43.73 15.00
C GLN A 820 14.19 44.40 16.26
N LYS A 821 13.65 43.65 17.24
CA LYS A 821 13.16 44.23 18.51
C LYS A 821 14.29 44.87 19.33
N ILE A 822 15.54 44.45 19.14
CA ILE A 822 16.72 44.96 19.84
C ILE A 822 16.85 46.50 19.75
N HIS A 823 16.38 47.13 18.66
CA HIS A 823 16.42 48.58 18.53
C HIS A 823 15.77 49.32 19.72
N ILE A 824 14.76 48.75 20.38
CA ILE A 824 14.08 49.39 21.53
C ILE A 824 15.10 49.65 22.66
N TYR A 825 15.92 48.65 22.99
CA TYR A 825 16.92 48.74 24.06
C TYR A 825 18.14 49.59 23.67
N VAL A 826 18.47 49.65 22.37
CA VAL A 826 19.51 50.56 21.85
C VAL A 826 19.03 52.02 21.89
N PHE A 827 17.76 52.28 21.60
CA PHE A 827 17.20 53.62 21.59
C PHE A 827 16.78 54.14 22.98
N GLU A 828 16.52 53.29 23.97
CA GLU A 828 16.23 53.71 25.36
C GLU A 828 17.29 54.67 25.94
N PRO A 829 18.60 54.35 26.00
CA PRO A 829 19.62 55.27 26.49
C PRO A 829 19.81 56.50 25.59
N ILE A 830 19.48 56.41 24.29
CA ILE A 830 19.51 57.55 23.35
C ILE A 830 18.36 58.52 23.66
N GLU A 831 17.14 58.01 23.90
CA GLU A 831 16.00 58.83 24.30
C GLU A 831 16.29 59.54 25.64
N GLU A 832 16.87 58.83 26.62
CA GLU A 832 17.27 59.44 27.90
C GLU A 832 18.36 60.50 27.75
N ALA A 833 19.37 60.26 26.92
CA ALA A 833 20.55 61.13 26.83
C ALA A 833 20.32 62.44 26.06
N ILE A 834 19.58 62.42 24.93
CA ILE A 834 19.56 63.58 24.01
C ILE A 834 18.17 64.11 23.64
N SER A 835 17.07 63.43 23.97
CA SER A 835 15.73 63.83 23.48
C SER A 835 15.27 65.20 24.03
N GLU A 836 15.63 65.57 25.26
CA GLU A 836 15.29 66.88 25.85
C GLU A 836 16.12 68.03 25.25
N GLU A 837 17.37 67.78 24.86
CA GLU A 837 18.30 68.80 24.35
C GLU A 837 18.20 69.01 22.83
N LEU A 838 17.89 67.95 22.07
CA LEU A 838 17.82 67.98 20.61
C LEU A 838 16.78 68.99 20.11
N PHE A 839 17.14 69.75 19.07
CA PHE A 839 16.40 70.93 18.55
C PHE A 839 16.20 72.08 19.57
N GLY A 840 16.78 71.98 20.77
CA GLY A 840 16.72 72.97 21.83
C GLY A 840 17.64 74.18 21.60
N LYS A 841 17.75 75.03 22.62
CA LYS A 841 18.59 76.23 22.54
C LYS A 841 20.07 75.91 22.53
N GLU A 842 20.49 74.90 23.28
CA GLU A 842 21.89 74.49 23.41
C GLU A 842 22.36 73.79 22.12
N TRP A 843 21.56 72.86 21.58
CA TRP A 843 21.74 72.30 20.22
C TRP A 843 21.91 73.37 19.12
N LEU A 844 21.12 74.44 19.16
CA LEU A 844 21.20 75.50 18.15
C LEU A 844 22.44 76.39 18.34
N ASN A 845 22.77 76.76 19.58
CA ASN A 845 23.71 77.86 19.86
C ASN A 845 25.10 77.42 20.31
N GLU A 846 25.20 76.34 21.07
CA GLU A 846 26.36 75.96 21.88
C GLU A 846 26.99 74.65 21.39
N LEU A 847 26.17 73.65 21.06
CA LEU A 847 26.58 72.33 20.54
C LEU A 847 26.72 72.37 19.00
N THR A 848 27.74 73.09 18.51
CA THR A 848 27.85 73.44 17.09
C THR A 848 28.48 72.39 16.20
N ASN A 849 29.02 71.30 16.75
CA ASN A 849 29.75 70.27 15.99
C ASN A 849 28.92 69.00 15.76
N ASN A 850 27.58 69.12 15.77
CA ASN A 850 26.67 67.97 15.68
C ASN A 850 26.83 67.02 16.88
N ASP A 851 27.20 67.57 18.02
CA ASP A 851 27.60 66.82 19.22
C ASP A 851 26.50 65.84 19.68
N LEU A 852 25.21 66.19 19.58
CA LEU A 852 24.10 65.29 19.90
C LEU A 852 23.88 64.17 18.86
N ALA A 853 24.09 64.44 17.57
CA ALA A 853 24.02 63.41 16.53
C ALA A 853 25.23 62.46 16.61
N LEU A 854 26.40 62.98 16.98
CA LEU A 854 27.57 62.18 17.31
C LEU A 854 27.36 61.34 18.57
N THR A 855 26.63 61.83 19.58
CA THR A 855 26.21 61.01 20.73
C THR A 855 25.29 59.87 20.30
N LEU A 856 24.26 60.14 19.48
CA LEU A 856 23.38 59.10 18.93
C LEU A 856 24.18 58.02 18.21
N VAL A 857 25.04 58.42 17.26
CA VAL A 857 25.86 57.49 16.47
C VAL A 857 26.81 56.69 17.36
N ARG A 858 27.48 57.34 18.33
CA ARG A 858 28.39 56.64 19.26
C ARG A 858 27.68 55.65 20.15
N THR A 859 26.47 55.94 20.64
CA THR A 859 25.70 54.94 21.41
C THR A 859 25.39 53.72 20.54
N ILE A 860 25.04 53.92 19.26
CA ILE A 860 24.85 52.79 18.34
C ILE A 860 26.18 52.05 18.08
N GLU A 861 27.29 52.77 17.86
CA GLU A 861 28.65 52.22 17.69
C GLU A 861 29.10 51.38 18.91
N ASP A 862 28.82 51.85 20.14
CA ASP A 862 29.10 51.14 21.38
C ASP A 862 28.32 49.80 21.44
N PHE A 863 27.03 49.80 21.04
CA PHE A 863 26.22 48.57 20.93
C PHE A 863 26.62 47.66 19.76
N MET A 864 27.23 48.19 18.68
CA MET A 864 27.60 47.38 17.52
C MET A 864 28.62 46.29 17.85
N GLY A 865 29.55 46.55 18.78
CA GLY A 865 30.49 45.54 19.26
C GLY A 865 29.79 44.35 19.91
N ASP A 866 28.82 44.62 20.78
CA ASP A 866 28.01 43.59 21.45
C ASP A 866 27.09 42.86 20.44
N LEU A 867 26.53 43.55 19.45
CA LEU A 867 25.73 42.93 18.39
C LEU A 867 26.58 41.97 17.53
N GLU A 868 27.76 42.39 17.08
CA GLU A 868 28.68 41.55 16.29
C GLU A 868 29.25 40.38 17.10
N GLU A 869 29.39 40.50 18.42
CA GLU A 869 29.72 39.37 19.29
C GLU A 869 28.52 38.42 19.45
N TYR A 870 27.36 38.93 19.87
CA TYR A 870 26.26 38.11 20.37
C TYR A 870 25.31 37.54 19.30
N LEU A 871 25.11 38.18 18.15
CA LEU A 871 24.18 37.73 17.10
C LEU A 871 24.87 37.03 15.92
N ASP A 872 24.16 36.13 15.25
CA ASP A 872 24.55 35.66 13.92
C ASP A 872 24.69 36.81 12.90
N GLU A 873 25.62 36.70 11.95
CA GLU A 873 25.93 37.74 10.94
C GLU A 873 24.69 38.19 10.15
N LEU A 874 23.80 37.24 9.79
CA LEU A 874 22.54 37.55 9.09
C LEU A 874 21.58 38.35 9.98
N MET A 875 21.56 38.05 11.28
CA MET A 875 20.71 38.73 12.26
C MET A 875 21.25 40.11 12.63
N VAL A 876 22.58 40.31 12.69
CA VAL A 876 23.17 41.66 12.82
C VAL A 876 22.71 42.57 11.67
N GLY A 877 22.74 42.06 10.43
CA GLY A 877 22.20 42.79 9.27
C GLY A 877 20.72 43.17 9.44
N LYS A 878 19.90 42.30 10.03
CA LYS A 878 18.48 42.57 10.30
C LYS A 878 18.27 43.58 11.43
N THR A 879 19.09 43.55 12.48
CA THR A 879 19.12 44.58 13.53
C THR A 879 19.55 45.94 12.96
N LEU A 880 20.55 45.99 12.08
CA LEU A 880 20.99 47.23 11.42
C LEU A 880 19.90 47.87 10.55
N GLU A 881 19.13 47.08 9.80
CA GLU A 881 17.95 47.57 9.05
C GLU A 881 16.91 48.22 10.01
N ALA A 882 16.71 47.63 11.19
CA ALA A 882 15.86 48.19 12.24
C ALA A 882 16.47 49.44 12.89
N LEU A 883 17.78 49.51 13.12
CA LEU A 883 18.47 50.66 13.71
C LEU A 883 18.47 51.88 12.79
N ILE A 884 18.65 51.71 11.48
CA ILE A 884 18.49 52.79 10.47
C ILE A 884 17.08 53.37 10.56
N THR A 885 16.07 52.50 10.57
CA THR A 885 14.66 52.87 10.65
C THR A 885 14.37 53.59 11.97
N GLY A 886 14.83 53.03 13.10
CA GLY A 886 14.74 53.62 14.43
C GLY A 886 15.40 55.00 14.53
N THR A 887 16.56 55.20 13.90
CA THR A 887 17.28 56.49 13.86
C THR A 887 16.42 57.58 13.21
N VAL A 888 15.87 57.27 12.04
CA VAL A 888 14.99 58.18 11.28
C VAL A 888 13.71 58.50 12.07
N LEU A 889 13.12 57.50 12.73
CA LEU A 889 11.91 57.65 13.53
C LEU A 889 12.15 58.45 14.80
N PHE A 890 13.22 58.15 15.56
CA PHE A 890 13.63 58.89 16.74
C PHE A 890 13.84 60.39 16.44
N TYR A 891 14.60 60.69 15.38
CA TYR A 891 14.89 62.06 14.97
C TYR A 891 13.62 62.81 14.56
N THR A 892 12.74 62.15 13.77
CA THR A 892 11.45 62.71 13.34
C THR A 892 10.48 62.93 14.51
N LYS A 893 10.30 61.93 15.38
CA LYS A 893 9.49 61.97 16.60
C LYS A 893 9.93 63.12 17.51
N THR A 894 11.23 63.23 17.77
CA THR A 894 11.79 64.29 18.62
C THR A 894 11.59 65.68 18.01
N LEU A 895 11.75 65.82 16.70
CA LEU A 895 11.49 67.08 15.99
C LEU A 895 10.02 67.53 16.13
N LEU A 896 9.07 66.63 15.88
CA LEU A 896 7.64 66.92 15.95
C LEU A 896 7.16 67.13 17.41
N ALA A 897 7.80 66.50 18.39
CA ALA A 897 7.58 66.77 19.82
C ALA A 897 7.88 68.24 20.18
N LYS A 898 8.95 68.81 19.61
CA LYS A 898 9.35 70.21 19.84
C LYS A 898 8.38 71.19 19.16
N SER A 899 7.88 70.86 17.96
CA SER A 899 6.75 71.59 17.34
C SER A 899 5.49 71.55 18.21
N SER A 900 5.17 70.39 18.78
CA SER A 900 3.98 70.20 19.62
C SER A 900 4.05 70.94 20.95
N ALA A 901 5.24 71.14 21.50
CA ALA A 901 5.49 71.99 22.67
C ALA A 901 5.46 73.50 22.35
N HIS A 902 5.60 73.87 21.07
CA HIS A 902 5.72 75.26 20.63
C HIS A 902 4.36 75.93 20.43
N THR A 903 3.96 76.82 21.35
CA THR A 903 2.62 77.45 21.36
C THR A 903 2.52 78.80 20.65
N SER A 904 3.63 79.37 20.17
CA SER A 904 3.66 80.69 19.53
C SER A 904 3.15 80.64 18.08
N LYS A 905 2.11 81.43 17.77
CA LYS A 905 1.52 81.55 16.42
C LYS A 905 2.17 82.61 15.53
N THR A 906 3.25 83.26 15.96
CA THR A 906 3.83 84.42 15.24
C THR A 906 5.36 84.45 15.20
N LYS A 907 6.02 83.86 16.20
CA LYS A 907 7.48 83.66 16.20
C LYS A 907 7.79 82.20 15.87
N PRO A 908 8.82 81.92 15.05
CA PRO A 908 9.34 80.57 14.88
C PRO A 908 9.86 79.96 16.19
N LEU A 909 10.02 78.64 16.19
CA LEU A 909 10.63 77.86 17.27
C LEU A 909 12.08 78.29 17.53
N TRP A 910 12.85 78.45 16.46
CA TRP A 910 14.26 78.85 16.50
C TRP A 910 14.41 80.35 16.30
N GLY A 911 15.38 80.96 17.00
CA GLY A 911 15.71 82.38 16.79
C GLY A 911 16.42 82.65 15.46
N ASP A 912 17.02 81.61 14.88
CA ASP A 912 17.73 81.62 13.59
C ASP A 912 17.40 80.31 12.85
N ASN A 913 16.44 80.39 11.93
CA ASN A 913 16.01 79.24 11.12
C ASN A 913 17.08 78.79 10.12
N ALA A 914 17.91 79.70 9.60
CA ALA A 914 18.93 79.36 8.61
C ALA A 914 20.02 78.49 9.26
N ARG A 915 20.46 78.89 10.47
CA ARG A 915 21.34 78.07 11.29
C ARG A 915 20.68 76.76 11.70
N ALA A 916 19.40 76.76 12.08
CA ALA A 916 18.70 75.51 12.45
C ALA A 916 18.66 74.50 11.28
N LEU A 917 18.41 74.95 10.05
CA LEU A 917 18.48 74.10 8.86
C LEU A 917 19.89 73.55 8.61
N GLU A 918 20.93 74.38 8.70
CA GLU A 918 22.33 73.95 8.58
C GLU A 918 22.69 72.87 9.63
N ARG A 919 22.25 73.05 10.89
CA ARG A 919 22.44 72.05 11.96
C ARG A 919 21.70 70.74 11.63
N ILE A 920 20.44 70.80 11.18
CA ILE A 920 19.65 69.61 10.77
C ILE A 920 20.33 68.84 9.62
N GLN A 921 20.80 69.55 8.59
CA GLN A 921 21.49 68.91 7.48
C GLN A 921 22.79 68.23 7.92
N GLY A 922 23.54 68.86 8.83
CA GLY A 922 24.72 68.26 9.44
C GLY A 922 24.41 67.04 10.31
N ASP A 923 23.34 67.07 11.10
CA ASP A 923 22.92 65.92 11.92
C ASP A 923 22.52 64.73 11.01
N ILE A 924 21.76 64.99 9.92
CA ILE A 924 21.39 63.97 8.92
C ILE A 924 22.64 63.37 8.25
N ALA A 925 23.62 64.21 7.89
CA ALA A 925 24.86 63.75 7.28
C ALA A 925 25.65 62.82 8.21
N VAL A 926 25.85 63.22 9.48
CA VAL A 926 26.54 62.42 10.50
C VAL A 926 25.87 61.06 10.72
N MET A 927 24.54 61.04 10.86
CA MET A 927 23.80 59.78 11.03
C MET A 927 23.87 58.89 9.80
N ARG A 928 23.92 59.46 8.59
CA ARG A 928 24.00 58.69 7.34
C ARG A 928 25.39 58.12 7.11
N GLU A 929 26.44 58.94 7.26
CA GLU A 929 27.85 58.58 7.04
C GLU A 929 28.24 57.32 7.83
N PHE A 930 27.83 57.22 9.10
CA PHE A 930 28.03 56.03 9.93
C PHE A 930 27.47 54.73 9.32
N PHE A 931 26.21 54.74 8.84
CA PHE A 931 25.64 53.55 8.21
C PHE A 931 26.20 53.30 6.79
N GLU A 932 26.75 54.32 6.11
CA GLU A 932 27.46 54.15 4.84
C GLU A 932 28.80 53.43 5.04
N GLU A 933 29.51 53.67 6.15
CA GLU A 933 30.73 52.94 6.52
C GLU A 933 30.46 51.44 6.80
N LEU A 934 29.28 51.09 7.30
CA LEU A 934 28.86 49.71 7.55
C LEU A 934 28.33 48.98 6.29
N ALA A 935 28.02 49.71 5.21
CA ALA A 935 27.39 49.14 4.02
C ALA A 935 28.27 48.16 3.22
N ASP A 936 29.61 48.27 3.36
CA ASP A 936 30.55 47.33 2.74
C ASP A 936 30.48 45.94 3.40
N SER A 937 30.20 45.87 4.71
CA SER A 937 30.00 44.61 5.45
C SER A 937 28.57 44.07 5.30
N TYR A 938 27.57 44.95 5.17
CA TYR A 938 26.15 44.58 5.18
C TYR A 938 25.43 45.06 3.89
N PRO A 939 25.42 44.25 2.80
CA PRO A 939 24.96 44.69 1.47
C PRO A 939 23.48 45.07 1.35
N SER A 940 22.63 44.79 2.35
CA SER A 940 21.23 45.19 2.34
C SER A 940 21.01 46.66 2.76
N LEU A 941 21.94 47.24 3.52
CA LEU A 941 21.77 48.58 4.10
C LEU A 941 21.57 49.70 3.07
N PRO A 942 22.32 49.80 1.94
CA PRO A 942 22.15 50.90 0.98
C PRO A 942 20.70 51.12 0.51
N ARG A 943 19.96 50.03 0.31
CA ARG A 943 18.55 50.07 -0.09
C ARG A 943 17.64 50.59 1.02
N VAL A 944 17.89 50.20 2.27
CA VAL A 944 17.13 50.68 3.43
C VAL A 944 17.48 52.14 3.73
N MET A 945 18.75 52.50 3.63
CA MET A 945 19.21 53.88 3.79
C MET A 945 18.60 54.84 2.77
N GLU A 946 18.60 54.49 1.47
CA GLU A 946 17.92 55.28 0.44
C GLU A 946 16.42 55.44 0.75
N SER A 947 15.79 54.38 1.27
CA SER A 947 14.37 54.40 1.62
C SER A 947 14.07 55.32 2.81
N GLU A 948 14.79 55.14 3.91
CA GLU A 948 14.45 55.73 5.21
C GLU A 948 15.07 57.12 5.41
N PHE A 949 16.36 57.33 5.09
CA PHE A 949 16.93 58.68 5.15
C PHE A 949 16.30 59.63 4.13
N GLY A 950 15.75 59.10 3.03
CA GLY A 950 14.91 59.87 2.11
C GLY A 950 13.70 60.52 2.79
N ILE A 951 13.20 60.01 3.92
CA ILE A 951 12.16 60.66 4.73
C ILE A 951 12.72 61.93 5.37
N LEU A 952 13.93 61.88 5.95
CA LEU A 952 14.58 63.04 6.55
C LEU A 952 14.94 64.11 5.50
N ASP A 953 15.35 63.70 4.30
CA ASP A 953 15.60 64.61 3.18
C ASP A 953 14.32 65.35 2.76
N ASN A 954 13.19 64.64 2.67
CA ASN A 954 11.88 65.24 2.39
C ASN A 954 11.44 66.22 3.51
N ILE A 955 11.70 65.89 4.78
CA ILE A 955 11.40 66.74 5.94
C ILE A 955 12.26 68.01 5.91
N TYR A 956 13.56 67.88 5.66
CA TYR A 956 14.49 69.00 5.53
C TYR A 956 14.09 69.96 4.42
N GLU A 957 13.68 69.42 3.26
CA GLU A 957 13.26 70.25 2.13
C GLU A 957 11.95 70.99 2.42
N LEU A 958 10.97 70.34 3.08
CA LEU A 958 9.73 71.01 3.54
C LEU A 958 10.03 72.16 4.52
N LEU A 959 10.98 71.97 5.44
CA LEU A 959 11.43 73.03 6.36
C LEU A 959 12.12 74.18 5.59
N SER A 960 12.93 73.87 4.57
CA SER A 960 13.60 74.85 3.71
C SER A 960 12.61 75.66 2.85
N ILE A 961 11.57 75.01 2.32
CA ILE A 961 10.45 75.67 1.61
C ILE A 961 9.66 76.56 2.57
N ALA A 962 9.40 76.12 3.81
CA ALA A 962 8.72 76.92 4.83
C ALA A 962 9.51 78.19 5.21
N ASN A 963 10.83 78.08 5.27
CA ASN A 963 11.77 79.17 5.53
C ASN A 963 11.90 80.16 4.36
N GLY A 964 11.58 79.71 3.13
CA GLY A 964 11.78 80.47 1.91
C GLY A 964 13.23 80.47 1.41
N THR A 965 14.01 79.45 1.78
CA THR A 965 15.38 79.24 1.30
C THR A 965 15.48 78.26 0.13
N SER A 966 14.41 77.50 -0.15
CA SER A 966 14.29 76.66 -1.34
C SER A 966 13.27 77.25 -2.34
N ASP A 967 13.57 77.10 -3.63
CA ASP A 967 12.68 77.40 -4.76
C ASP A 967 11.75 76.22 -5.13
N SER A 968 11.89 75.06 -4.47
CA SER A 968 11.07 73.87 -4.66
C SER A 968 9.59 74.07 -4.30
N THR A 969 8.70 73.27 -4.88
CA THR A 969 7.27 73.32 -4.53
C THR A 969 6.96 72.43 -3.31
N ASP A 970 6.18 72.93 -2.37
CA ASP A 970 5.70 72.14 -1.22
C ASP A 970 4.82 70.97 -1.66
N ARG A 971 4.06 71.15 -2.75
CA ARG A 971 3.24 70.11 -3.41
C ARG A 971 3.98 68.78 -3.60
N ASP A 972 5.17 68.81 -4.20
CA ASP A 972 5.88 67.57 -4.58
C ASP A 972 6.36 66.78 -3.35
N PHE A 973 6.87 67.48 -2.34
CA PHE A 973 7.37 66.87 -1.10
C PHE A 973 6.24 66.41 -0.18
N VAL A 974 5.08 67.07 -0.18
CA VAL A 974 3.85 66.56 0.44
C VAL A 974 3.43 65.23 -0.18
N ILE A 975 3.51 65.09 -1.52
CA ILE A 975 3.18 63.84 -2.22
C ILE A 975 4.19 62.74 -1.88
N LEU A 976 5.49 63.04 -1.83
CA LEU A 976 6.52 62.08 -1.43
C LEU A 976 6.33 61.58 0.02
N LEU A 977 6.02 62.48 0.94
CA LEU A 977 5.75 62.11 2.34
C LEU A 977 4.45 61.30 2.48
N GLN A 978 3.40 61.66 1.73
CA GLN A 978 2.15 60.88 1.68
C GLN A 978 2.37 59.44 1.17
N LYS A 979 3.27 59.21 0.21
CA LYS A 979 3.60 57.84 -0.24
C LYS A 979 4.19 56.96 0.87
N ARG A 980 4.86 57.57 1.85
CA ARG A 980 5.47 56.87 3.00
C ARG A 980 4.46 56.69 4.14
N ILE A 981 3.74 57.75 4.51
CA ILE A 981 2.78 57.75 5.63
C ILE A 981 1.47 57.03 5.28
N LYS A 982 1.03 57.07 4.01
CA LYS A 982 -0.23 56.50 3.50
C LYS A 982 -1.48 56.88 4.31
N ASN A 983 -1.48 58.08 4.90
CA ASN A 983 -2.59 58.59 5.71
C ASN A 983 -2.64 60.12 5.61
N ILE A 984 -3.60 60.65 4.86
CA ILE A 984 -3.68 62.09 4.57
C ILE A 984 -3.84 62.93 5.84
N PRO A 985 -4.70 62.59 6.81
CA PRO A 985 -4.74 63.28 8.11
C PRO A 985 -3.38 63.37 8.82
N ILE A 986 -2.63 62.27 8.91
CA ILE A 986 -1.30 62.26 9.56
C ILE A 986 -0.31 63.11 8.76
N THR A 987 -0.22 62.93 7.44
CA THR A 987 0.63 63.76 6.56
C THR A 987 0.33 65.25 6.74
N LYS A 988 -0.96 65.61 6.82
CA LYS A 988 -1.41 67.00 7.05
C LYS A 988 -0.93 67.55 8.40
N TYR A 989 -1.02 66.77 9.48
CA TYR A 989 -0.52 67.18 10.79
C TYR A 989 0.99 67.33 10.81
N VAL A 990 1.73 66.39 10.21
CA VAL A 990 3.20 66.40 10.17
C VAL A 990 3.70 67.61 9.38
N VAL A 991 3.25 67.80 8.13
CA VAL A 991 3.66 68.96 7.31
C VAL A 991 3.25 70.28 7.99
N GLY A 992 2.08 70.30 8.64
CA GLY A 992 1.61 71.41 9.46
C GLY A 992 2.56 71.76 10.61
N ASP A 993 2.94 70.76 11.40
CA ASP A 993 3.88 70.89 12.51
C ASP A 993 5.29 71.33 12.02
N LEU A 994 5.74 70.87 10.85
CA LEU A 994 7.00 71.34 10.23
C LEU A 994 6.94 72.83 9.87
N PHE A 995 5.88 73.25 9.16
CA PHE A 995 5.68 74.66 8.80
C PHE A 995 5.53 75.55 10.04
N HIS A 996 4.89 75.06 11.10
CA HIS A 996 4.73 75.80 12.35
C HIS A 996 6.05 76.10 13.08
N MET A 997 7.05 75.20 13.02
CA MET A 997 8.35 75.48 13.65
C MET A 997 9.09 76.64 12.97
N VAL A 998 9.05 76.68 11.64
CA VAL A 998 9.86 77.59 10.83
C VAL A 998 9.12 78.90 10.50
N ASN A 999 7.82 78.82 10.22
CA ASN A 999 7.00 79.96 9.82
C ASN A 999 5.52 79.75 10.21
N PRO A 1000 5.16 79.97 11.50
CA PRO A 1000 3.79 79.80 11.99
C PRO A 1000 2.70 80.50 11.17
N ALA A 1001 3.04 81.62 10.52
CA ALA A 1001 2.10 82.37 9.70
C ALA A 1001 1.73 81.69 8.38
N ARG A 1002 2.50 80.68 7.92
CA ARG A 1002 2.20 79.88 6.73
C ARG A 1002 1.49 78.56 7.03
N GLU A 1003 1.33 78.18 8.30
CA GLU A 1003 0.70 76.91 8.71
C GLU A 1003 -0.71 76.77 8.12
N GLU A 1004 -1.57 77.78 8.28
CA GLU A 1004 -2.94 77.75 7.72
C GLU A 1004 -2.95 77.63 6.18
N GLY A 1005 -1.94 78.18 5.50
CA GLY A 1005 -1.76 78.07 4.06
C GLY A 1005 -1.43 76.65 3.59
N VAL A 1006 -0.51 75.95 4.28
CA VAL A 1006 -0.16 74.57 3.91
C VAL A 1006 -1.28 73.58 4.23
N TYR A 1007 -2.07 73.85 5.29
CA TYR A 1007 -3.30 73.09 5.56
C TYR A 1007 -4.30 73.18 4.39
N ALA A 1008 -4.54 74.39 3.90
CA ALA A 1008 -5.45 74.63 2.77
C ALA A 1008 -4.91 74.05 1.44
N LEU A 1009 -3.58 74.04 1.25
CA LEU A 1009 -2.94 73.36 0.12
C LEU A 1009 -3.23 71.85 0.17
N ILE A 1010 -2.99 71.19 1.29
CA ILE A 1010 -3.20 69.75 1.46
C ILE A 1010 -4.69 69.39 1.28
N ASP A 1011 -5.61 70.20 1.81
CA ASP A 1011 -7.05 70.03 1.57
C ASP A 1011 -7.42 70.14 0.08
N SER A 1012 -6.78 71.06 -0.66
CA SER A 1012 -6.98 71.19 -2.12
C SER A 1012 -6.36 70.05 -2.94
N MET A 1013 -5.45 69.28 -2.34
CA MET A 1013 -4.76 68.14 -2.95
C MET A 1013 -5.34 66.78 -2.51
N ALA A 1014 -6.40 66.73 -1.69
CA ALA A 1014 -6.89 65.48 -1.10
C ALA A 1014 -7.16 64.36 -2.12
N ASP A 1015 -7.80 64.68 -3.25
CA ASP A 1015 -8.09 63.71 -4.33
C ASP A 1015 -6.81 63.17 -4.99
N GLU A 1016 -5.79 64.02 -5.17
CA GLU A 1016 -4.50 63.65 -5.75
C GLU A 1016 -3.69 62.80 -4.78
N LEU A 1017 -3.69 63.15 -3.50
CA LEU A 1017 -3.04 62.38 -2.44
C LEU A 1017 -3.69 60.99 -2.29
N MET A 1018 -5.03 60.91 -2.34
CA MET A 1018 -5.76 59.63 -2.38
C MET A 1018 -5.44 58.80 -3.63
N ALA A 1019 -5.26 59.44 -4.79
CA ALA A 1019 -4.90 58.74 -6.03
C ALA A 1019 -3.45 58.23 -6.04
N VAL A 1020 -2.53 58.92 -5.36
CA VAL A 1020 -1.11 58.53 -5.30
C VAL A 1020 -0.85 57.46 -4.23
N ALA A 1021 -1.42 57.62 -3.04
CA ALA A 1021 -1.34 56.65 -1.96
C ALA A 1021 -2.63 56.75 -1.12
N PRO A 1022 -3.64 55.91 -1.40
CA PRO A 1022 -4.91 55.94 -0.66
C PRO A 1022 -4.66 55.64 0.82
N ASN A 1023 -5.56 56.15 1.67
CA ASN A 1023 -5.50 55.88 3.10
C ASN A 1023 -5.53 54.37 3.35
N ASP A 1024 -4.48 53.83 3.97
CA ASP A 1024 -4.34 52.41 4.24
C ASP A 1024 -5.16 52.03 5.49
N GLU A 1025 -6.44 51.72 5.30
CA GLU A 1025 -7.31 51.25 6.39
C GLU A 1025 -6.91 49.87 6.92
N GLN A 1026 -6.14 49.08 6.17
CA GLN A 1026 -5.65 47.76 6.59
C GLN A 1026 -4.36 47.87 7.41
N ALA A 1027 -3.61 48.97 7.29
CA ALA A 1027 -2.44 49.26 8.14
C ALA A 1027 -2.75 49.12 9.64
N PHE A 1028 -3.99 49.37 10.06
CA PHE A 1028 -4.48 49.20 11.43
C PHE A 1028 -4.56 47.74 11.90
N ASP A 1029 -4.94 46.82 11.01
CA ASP A 1029 -4.97 45.39 11.32
C ASP A 1029 -3.55 44.79 11.22
N VAL A 1030 -2.67 45.36 10.38
CA VAL A 1030 -1.25 44.99 10.34
C VAL A 1030 -0.48 45.43 11.61
N VAL A 1031 -1.01 46.35 12.43
CA VAL A 1031 -0.48 46.60 13.80
C VAL A 1031 -0.58 45.32 14.66
N LEU A 1032 -1.62 44.52 14.46
CA LEU A 1032 -1.84 43.24 15.15
C LEU A 1032 -1.13 42.06 14.46
N ALA A 1033 -0.47 42.28 13.33
CA ALA A 1033 0.28 41.22 12.67
C ALA A 1033 1.51 40.86 13.50
N ARG A 1034 1.64 39.58 13.84
CA ARG A 1034 2.70 38.99 14.70
C ARG A 1034 4.14 39.32 14.25
N GLN A 1035 4.33 39.66 12.97
CA GLN A 1035 5.60 40.03 12.35
C GLN A 1035 5.93 41.54 12.45
N THR A 1036 4.99 42.40 12.85
CA THR A 1036 5.22 43.85 12.97
C THR A 1036 5.91 44.17 14.29
N VAL A 1037 7.19 44.54 14.23
CA VAL A 1037 7.95 44.99 15.40
C VAL A 1037 7.48 46.39 15.84
N PRO A 1038 7.11 46.59 17.12
CA PRO A 1038 6.73 47.91 17.64
C PRO A 1038 7.85 48.94 17.44
N GLY A 1039 7.51 50.20 17.14
CA GLY A 1039 8.48 51.29 17.01
C GLY A 1039 9.16 51.43 15.65
N LEU A 1040 9.11 50.43 14.76
CA LEU A 1040 9.75 50.49 13.43
C LEU A 1040 8.85 51.01 12.28
N ARG A 1041 7.61 51.42 12.56
CA ARG A 1041 6.67 51.89 11.54
C ARG A 1041 6.39 53.38 11.63
N LEU A 1042 6.80 54.11 10.59
CA LEU A 1042 6.60 55.55 10.43
C LEU A 1042 5.14 55.98 10.58
N ASP A 1043 4.23 55.30 9.89
CA ASP A 1043 2.80 55.62 9.95
C ASP A 1043 2.22 55.45 11.36
N GLN A 1044 2.73 54.46 12.12
CA GLN A 1044 2.30 54.19 13.49
C GLN A 1044 2.87 55.20 14.49
N GLU A 1045 4.18 55.44 14.50
CA GLU A 1045 4.78 56.39 15.45
C GLU A 1045 4.31 57.83 15.20
N LEU A 1046 4.06 58.21 13.93
CA LEU A 1046 3.44 59.50 13.61
C LEU A 1046 1.96 59.58 14.03
N ALA A 1047 1.18 58.50 13.93
CA ALA A 1047 -0.19 58.46 14.45
C ALA A 1047 -0.23 58.65 15.98
N LYS A 1048 0.63 57.92 16.69
CA LYS A 1048 0.82 58.02 18.15
C LYS A 1048 1.19 59.44 18.57
N HIS A 1049 2.19 60.03 17.91
CA HIS A 1049 2.59 61.43 18.13
C HIS A 1049 1.44 62.41 17.87
N CYS A 1050 0.63 62.21 16.82
CA CYS A 1050 -0.52 63.05 16.51
C CYS A 1050 -1.60 63.04 17.62
N ASP A 1051 -1.81 61.91 18.29
CA ASP A 1051 -2.74 61.82 19.43
C ASP A 1051 -2.15 62.46 20.70
N GLU A 1052 -0.91 62.13 21.06
CA GLU A 1052 -0.23 62.68 22.24
C GLU A 1052 -0.08 64.22 22.20
N SER A 1053 0.05 64.77 20.99
CA SER A 1053 0.16 66.21 20.74
C SER A 1053 -1.19 66.94 20.72
N ARG A 1054 -2.31 66.22 20.61
CA ARG A 1054 -3.67 66.79 20.41
C ARG A 1054 -4.11 67.75 21.52
N GLY A 1055 -3.63 67.54 22.75
CA GLY A 1055 -3.87 68.44 23.89
C GLY A 1055 -2.81 69.54 24.09
N LYS A 1056 -1.67 69.47 23.40
CA LYS A 1056 -0.50 70.34 23.63
C LYS A 1056 -0.53 71.63 22.78
N ARG A 1057 -1.07 71.57 21.54
CA ARG A 1057 -1.10 72.70 20.59
C ARG A 1057 -2.43 72.83 19.84
N ALA A 1058 -2.96 74.04 19.73
CA ALA A 1058 -4.19 74.34 18.98
C ALA A 1058 -3.90 74.58 17.48
N ARG A 1059 -3.87 73.50 16.70
CA ARG A 1059 -3.61 73.48 15.24
C ARG A 1059 -4.75 74.14 14.41
N PRO A 1060 -4.47 74.78 13.27
CA PRO A 1060 -5.49 75.35 12.38
C PRO A 1060 -6.44 74.29 11.79
N GLY A 1061 -7.64 74.71 11.39
CA GLY A 1061 -8.52 73.87 10.58
C GLY A 1061 -9.20 72.67 11.27
N LEU A 1062 -9.13 72.50 12.60
CA LEU A 1062 -9.96 71.52 13.32
C LEU A 1062 -11.44 71.93 13.33
N SER A 1063 -12.10 71.75 12.19
CA SER A 1063 -13.55 71.69 12.06
C SER A 1063 -14.07 70.35 12.61
N ARG A 1064 -15.21 70.38 13.32
CA ARG A 1064 -15.80 69.20 13.99
C ARG A 1064 -15.95 67.98 13.08
N THR A 1065 -16.25 68.15 11.79
CA THR A 1065 -16.56 67.04 10.88
C THR A 1065 -15.34 66.24 10.42
N ALA A 1066 -14.25 66.89 10.03
CA ALA A 1066 -12.97 66.20 9.77
C ALA A 1066 -12.36 65.66 11.08
N THR A 1067 -12.74 66.27 12.22
CA THR A 1067 -12.40 65.75 13.55
C THR A 1067 -13.18 64.47 13.85
N GLU A 1068 -14.41 64.29 13.36
CA GLU A 1068 -15.23 63.07 13.58
C GLU A 1068 -14.69 61.85 12.80
N GLU A 1069 -14.32 62.00 11.52
CA GLU A 1069 -13.67 60.90 10.76
C GLU A 1069 -12.28 60.59 11.31
N GLY A 1070 -11.49 61.63 11.63
CA GLY A 1070 -10.22 61.50 12.34
C GLY A 1070 -10.38 60.87 13.74
N GLU A 1071 -11.48 61.13 14.45
CA GLU A 1071 -11.79 60.50 15.73
C GLU A 1071 -12.24 59.06 15.59
N ILE A 1072 -13.02 58.70 14.56
CA ILE A 1072 -13.38 57.29 14.31
C ILE A 1072 -12.11 56.48 14.03
N MET A 1073 -11.18 57.02 13.24
CA MET A 1073 -9.86 56.44 12.98
C MET A 1073 -8.99 56.39 14.24
N LEU A 1074 -8.77 57.51 14.95
CA LEU A 1074 -7.96 57.54 16.18
C LEU A 1074 -8.57 56.70 17.32
N ASN A 1075 -9.90 56.58 17.41
CA ASN A 1075 -10.55 55.75 18.42
C ASN A 1075 -10.52 54.26 18.05
N ARG A 1076 -10.50 53.89 16.76
CA ARG A 1076 -10.07 52.54 16.34
C ARG A 1076 -8.62 52.31 16.75
N TRP A 1077 -7.73 53.27 16.46
CA TRP A 1077 -6.32 53.22 16.85
C TRP A 1077 -6.12 53.01 18.35
N LYS A 1078 -6.87 53.73 19.21
CA LYS A 1078 -6.85 53.54 20.67
C LYS A 1078 -7.39 52.19 21.12
N LYS A 1079 -8.40 51.64 20.44
CA LYS A 1079 -8.90 50.29 20.74
C LYS A 1079 -7.85 49.23 20.36
N THR A 1080 -7.23 49.36 19.19
CA THR A 1080 -6.15 48.47 18.75
C THR A 1080 -4.94 48.60 19.67
N TRP A 1081 -4.51 49.83 20.00
CA TRP A 1081 -3.37 50.08 20.89
C TRP A 1081 -3.62 49.58 22.31
N ASN A 1082 -4.80 49.82 22.89
CA ASN A 1082 -5.13 49.26 24.20
C ASN A 1082 -5.17 47.72 24.14
N LYS A 1083 -5.67 47.12 23.05
CA LYS A 1083 -5.64 45.66 22.88
C LYS A 1083 -4.20 45.13 22.78
N VAL A 1084 -3.36 45.72 21.93
CA VAL A 1084 -1.93 45.37 21.79
C VAL A 1084 -1.19 45.56 23.12
N LYS A 1085 -1.46 46.66 23.81
CA LYS A 1085 -0.89 46.93 25.12
C LYS A 1085 -1.31 45.88 26.15
N THR A 1086 -2.58 45.51 26.21
CA THR A 1086 -3.05 44.40 27.05
C THR A 1086 -2.39 43.08 26.65
N GLN A 1087 -2.24 42.77 25.35
CA GLN A 1087 -1.51 41.60 24.83
C GLN A 1087 0.03 41.67 24.96
N LEU A 1088 0.57 42.73 25.59
CA LEU A 1088 1.99 42.88 25.94
C LEU A 1088 2.18 43.05 27.46
N GLU A 1089 1.09 43.23 28.22
CA GLU A 1089 1.04 43.27 29.69
C GLU A 1089 0.46 41.96 30.27
N GLU A 1090 -0.28 41.19 29.46
CA GLU A 1090 -0.62 39.76 29.58
C GLU A 1090 0.45 38.89 28.90
#